data_AF-A0A6G7XCB6-F1
#
_entry.id   AF-A0A6G7XCB6-F1
#
_cell.length_a   1.000
_cell.length_b   1.000
_cell.length_c   1.000
_cell.angle_alpha   90.00
_cell.angle_beta   90.00
_cell.angle_gamma   90.00
#
_symmetry.space_group_name_H-M   'P 1'
#
loop_
_entity.id
_entity.type
_entity.pdbx_description
1 polymer ?
#
loop_
_entity_poly.entity_id
_entity_poly.type
_entity_poly.pdbx_seq_one_letter_code
_entity_poly.pdbx_strand_id
1 'polypeptide(L)'
;MHADLSPPRLTRRRGNAAAVRLFGAALAVFTLFFAPVAPAQATYADAGDGQHRGAVDWIEWGSDKTPIVNGSVSSSTRTLNNKPLTITCTASEVEGRAEAYRSGRWKGDALPILYSKGSTRENTLVAGIANTVDGTTVRFHLDCAASYGGERVPINGLVISDAESNNAGQGEYVSARPSGTATWRLLDRARNEGCTAATRAQLSAEGMLKLDSDGPECTYQNGSWRGPVATAFMEGATSASFELKGGGRSAIAIGVVLASDFGDAPESYGDAGAFIHQEWSGGIIPVGTSNLFEDVALADTTSGDVALGEIIDAEDSPLNSVDALGDDNDGDSDEDLIVPAQFDVEPGEVFELPPIVCGTKAHAAAWVDWNRDGVFSDAERSNVVSCENGTATLRWQVPGEGSEALKEGASFVRFRSAGDPAQLNSPVGMTSDGEVEDHAVQLFTPAPGLALSKTAEPVTESTLQSGETVHYTVTASNTGNQTLNPVTVTDDLSGVLPYAAYDENAVSSRGAEPLLSGEILSWEGQLEPGESVTLTYSFTVNEVEAAETILNLVQAKGLPPAGDLIVTPKVSTVHYLTVPRIILREPGPDPEPEPGPNPKAGPGPLAKPRPTDRPTPTSTGQNGAKLATTGASASVLPAALAIALSSGALLILGARRRFSKTRRP
;
A
#
# COMPACT_ATOMS: atom_id res chain seq x y z
N MET A 1 -33.70 -84.67 79.44
CA MET A 1 -33.13 -84.58 80.81
C MET A 1 -32.54 -83.19 80.98
N HIS A 2 -32.66 -82.57 82.15
CA HIS A 2 -32.15 -81.22 82.43
C HIS A 2 -30.95 -81.23 83.38
N ALA A 3 -29.88 -80.55 82.99
CA ALA A 3 -28.84 -79.90 83.79
C ALA A 3 -28.03 -79.06 82.76
N ASP A 4 -27.90 -77.74 82.77
CA ASP A 4 -27.86 -76.68 83.81
C ASP A 4 -26.45 -76.38 84.38
N LEU A 5 -26.27 -75.09 84.71
CA LEU A 5 -25.12 -74.39 85.30
C LEU A 5 -23.94 -74.01 84.38
N SER A 6 -23.50 -72.75 84.58
CA SER A 6 -22.46 -72.04 83.80
C SER A 6 -21.27 -71.67 84.73
N PRO A 7 -20.48 -70.57 84.54
CA PRO A 7 -19.07 -70.72 84.18
C PRO A 7 -18.07 -70.06 85.18
N PRO A 8 -16.75 -70.23 84.98
CA PRO A 8 -15.73 -69.39 85.62
C PRO A 8 -15.20 -68.27 84.68
N ARG A 9 -14.51 -67.28 85.28
CA ARG A 9 -14.08 -66.03 84.63
C ARG A 9 -12.55 -65.89 84.52
N LEU A 10 -12.12 -65.14 83.50
CA LEU A 10 -11.00 -64.18 83.48
C LEU A 10 -9.65 -64.56 84.14
N THR A 11 -8.60 -64.58 83.32
CA THR A 11 -7.27 -64.06 83.71
C THR A 11 -6.93 -62.81 82.88
N ARG A 12 -6.01 -61.97 83.37
CA ARG A 12 -5.88 -60.56 82.96
C ARG A 12 -4.41 -60.14 82.89
N ARG A 13 -3.94 -59.74 81.70
CA ARG A 13 -2.73 -58.90 81.54
C ARG A 13 -3.01 -57.73 80.59
N ARG A 14 -2.28 -56.63 80.78
CA ARG A 14 -2.38 -55.35 80.06
C ARG A 14 -0.99 -54.93 79.60
N GLY A 15 -0.92 -54.07 78.58
CA GLY A 15 0.31 -53.50 78.03
C GLY A 15 0.56 -54.02 76.61
N ASN A 16 0.71 -53.20 75.57
CA ASN A 16 0.72 -51.73 75.50
C ASN A 16 -0.34 -51.19 74.52
N ALA A 17 -0.57 -49.87 74.54
CA ALA A 17 -1.58 -49.20 73.73
C ALA A 17 -0.95 -48.16 72.79
N ALA A 18 -1.50 -48.04 71.59
CA ALA A 18 -1.33 -46.89 70.70
C ALA A 18 -2.66 -46.67 69.94
N ALA A 19 -3.07 -45.41 69.82
CA ALA A 19 -4.41 -44.95 69.49
C ALA A 19 -5.11 -45.60 68.27
N VAL A 20 -6.38 -45.98 68.46
CA VAL A 20 -7.37 -46.02 67.37
C VAL A 20 -7.72 -44.57 66.99
N ARG A 21 -7.78 -44.28 65.69
CA ARG A 21 -8.55 -43.13 65.16
C ARG A 21 -9.66 -43.66 64.25
N LEU A 22 -10.81 -43.01 64.27
CA LEU A 22 -11.94 -43.37 63.43
C LEU A 22 -11.60 -43.08 61.96
N PHE A 23 -11.90 -44.02 61.07
CA PHE A 23 -12.20 -43.70 59.69
C PHE A 23 -13.73 -43.63 59.54
N GLY A 24 -14.25 -42.42 59.35
CA GLY A 24 -15.61 -42.23 58.84
C GLY A 24 -15.64 -42.61 57.35
N ALA A 25 -16.74 -43.22 56.91
CA ALA A 25 -16.92 -43.55 55.50
C ALA A 25 -17.18 -42.27 54.69
N ALA A 26 -16.14 -41.78 53.99
CA ALA A 26 -16.30 -40.75 52.98
C ALA A 26 -16.77 -41.39 51.67
N LEU A 27 -18.03 -41.13 51.28
CA LEU A 27 -18.56 -41.56 49.99
C LEU A 27 -17.94 -40.68 48.89
N ALA A 28 -16.80 -41.11 48.35
CA ALA A 28 -16.11 -40.41 47.27
C ALA A 28 -16.91 -40.54 45.96
N VAL A 29 -17.81 -39.58 45.72
CA VAL A 29 -18.43 -39.39 44.39
C VAL A 29 -17.32 -38.96 43.44
N PHE A 30 -16.88 -39.89 42.60
CA PHE A 30 -15.83 -39.65 41.62
C PHE A 30 -16.40 -38.92 40.40
N THR A 31 -16.77 -37.65 40.58
CA THR A 31 -17.01 -36.75 39.45
C THR A 31 -15.73 -36.67 38.64
N LEU A 32 -15.73 -37.27 37.44
CA LEU A 32 -14.71 -36.97 36.45
C LEU A 32 -14.84 -35.50 36.08
N PHE A 33 -13.99 -34.68 36.68
CA PHE A 33 -13.60 -33.43 36.05
C PHE A 33 -12.85 -33.81 34.77
N PHE A 34 -13.58 -33.80 33.65
CA PHE A 34 -12.96 -33.40 32.40
C PHE A 34 -12.45 -31.97 32.63
N ALA A 35 -11.16 -31.85 32.96
CA ALA A 35 -10.48 -30.60 32.72
C ALA A 35 -10.66 -30.30 31.22
N PRO A 36 -11.05 -29.07 30.82
CA PRO A 36 -11.02 -28.72 29.42
C PRO A 36 -9.60 -28.96 28.93
N VAL A 37 -9.45 -29.80 27.91
CA VAL A 37 -8.19 -29.89 27.17
C VAL A 37 -7.93 -28.47 26.67
N ALA A 38 -6.76 -27.91 26.98
CA ALA A 38 -6.40 -26.60 26.45
C ALA A 38 -6.52 -26.68 24.92
N PRO A 39 -7.18 -25.71 24.25
CA PRO A 39 -7.38 -25.78 22.81
C PRO A 39 -6.03 -25.97 22.14
N ALA A 40 -5.95 -26.94 21.23
CA ALA A 40 -4.74 -27.15 20.45
C ALA A 40 -4.54 -25.90 19.60
N GLN A 41 -3.52 -25.10 19.94
CA GLN A 41 -3.07 -24.03 19.07
C GLN A 41 -2.52 -24.70 17.82
N ALA A 42 -3.30 -24.62 16.75
CA ALA A 42 -2.83 -25.00 15.44
C ALA A 42 -1.80 -24.00 14.97
N THR A 43 -0.99 -24.45 14.03
CA THR A 43 0.09 -23.68 13.45
C THR A 43 0.40 -24.37 12.14
N TYR A 44 0.72 -23.57 11.14
CA TYR A 44 1.19 -24.01 9.85
C TYR A 44 2.39 -24.96 9.94
N ALA A 45 2.73 -25.49 8.77
CA ALA A 45 4.10 -25.85 8.50
C ALA A 45 4.98 -24.58 8.44
N ASP A 46 5.50 -24.15 9.58
CA ASP A 46 6.49 -23.06 9.68
C ASP A 46 7.83 -23.37 8.97
N ALA A 47 8.04 -24.62 8.53
CA ALA A 47 9.21 -25.06 7.79
C ALA A 47 8.91 -26.20 6.80
N GLY A 48 9.64 -26.23 5.68
CA GLY A 48 9.52 -27.25 4.63
C GLY A 48 9.47 -26.61 3.25
N ASP A 49 9.51 -27.44 2.21
CA ASP A 49 9.71 -27.03 0.82
C ASP A 49 8.39 -26.95 0.02
N GLY A 50 7.24 -27.18 0.65
CA GLY A 50 5.93 -27.11 -0.03
C GLY A 50 5.58 -25.70 -0.50
N GLN A 51 4.85 -25.58 -1.61
CA GLN A 51 4.42 -24.28 -2.14
C GLN A 51 3.32 -23.70 -1.25
N HIS A 52 2.29 -24.50 -0.93
CA HIS A 52 1.05 -24.05 -0.29
C HIS A 52 1.12 -24.01 1.25
N ARG A 53 2.29 -23.71 1.84
CA ARG A 53 2.48 -23.74 3.31
C ARG A 53 1.59 -22.76 4.07
N GLY A 54 1.34 -21.56 3.53
CA GLY A 54 0.46 -20.54 4.12
C GLY A 54 -1.03 -20.75 3.85
N ALA A 55 -1.40 -21.63 2.93
CA ALA A 55 -2.80 -21.91 2.59
C ALA A 55 -3.38 -23.16 3.28
N VAL A 56 -2.53 -24.10 3.73
CA VAL A 56 -2.95 -25.41 4.27
C VAL A 56 -2.87 -25.46 5.80
N ASP A 57 -4.03 -25.33 6.44
CA ASP A 57 -4.22 -25.54 7.87
C ASP A 57 -4.29 -27.05 8.18
N TRP A 58 -3.26 -27.58 8.86
CA TRP A 58 -3.16 -29.00 9.20
C TRP A 58 -3.90 -29.36 10.49
N ILE A 59 -4.70 -30.43 10.46
CA ILE A 59 -5.58 -30.82 11.57
C ILE A 59 -4.79 -31.61 12.62
N GLU A 60 -4.28 -30.97 13.66
CA GLU A 60 -3.55 -31.68 14.73
C GLU A 60 -4.51 -32.55 15.59
N TRP A 61 -4.27 -33.86 15.65
CA TRP A 61 -5.13 -34.82 16.36
C TRP A 61 -4.81 -34.95 17.86
N GLY A 62 -4.45 -33.82 18.49
CA GLY A 62 -4.02 -33.73 19.88
C GLY A 62 -2.59 -34.22 20.10
N SER A 63 -2.35 -34.92 21.22
CA SER A 63 -1.02 -35.49 21.48
C SER A 63 -0.76 -36.71 20.59
N ASP A 64 0.48 -36.90 20.14
CA ASP A 64 0.91 -38.12 19.46
C ASP A 64 0.48 -39.39 20.25
N LYS A 65 -0.15 -40.34 19.55
CA LYS A 65 -0.81 -41.55 20.07
C LYS A 65 -2.09 -41.34 20.88
N THR A 66 -2.75 -40.19 20.74
CA THR A 66 -4.15 -40.03 21.18
C THR A 66 -5.05 -40.97 20.36
N PRO A 67 -5.82 -41.89 20.96
CA PRO A 67 -6.69 -42.79 20.21
C PRO A 67 -7.79 -42.04 19.46
N ILE A 68 -8.02 -42.41 18.19
CA ILE A 68 -9.12 -41.87 17.38
C ILE A 68 -10.27 -42.88 17.37
N VAL A 69 -11.47 -42.40 17.67
CA VAL A 69 -12.70 -43.19 17.81
C VAL A 69 -13.90 -42.40 17.26
N ASN A 70 -15.05 -43.07 17.12
CA ASN A 70 -16.30 -42.40 16.76
C ASN A 70 -16.64 -41.28 17.76
N GLY A 71 -16.79 -40.05 17.27
CA GLY A 71 -16.99 -38.85 18.09
C GLY A 71 -15.69 -38.19 18.57
N SER A 72 -14.50 -38.63 18.13
CA SER A 72 -13.27 -37.86 18.29
C SER A 72 -13.36 -36.57 17.47
N VAL A 73 -13.36 -35.43 18.14
CA VAL A 73 -13.26 -34.10 17.51
C VAL A 73 -11.82 -33.62 17.63
N SER A 74 -11.24 -33.17 16.52
CA SER A 74 -10.09 -32.25 16.53
C SER A 74 -10.58 -30.84 16.28
N SER A 75 -9.99 -29.88 16.99
CA SER A 75 -10.13 -28.44 16.73
C SER A 75 -8.74 -27.87 16.52
N SER A 76 -8.46 -27.45 15.28
CA SER A 76 -7.36 -26.57 14.93
C SER A 76 -7.80 -25.14 15.22
N THR A 77 -7.04 -24.38 16.02
CA THR A 77 -7.28 -22.94 16.23
C THR A 77 -6.00 -22.14 16.01
N ARG A 78 -5.99 -21.24 15.02
CA ARG A 78 -5.01 -20.15 14.88
C ARG A 78 -5.64 -18.82 15.31
N THR A 79 -4.82 -17.82 15.60
CA THR A 79 -5.31 -16.45 15.85
C THR A 79 -5.12 -15.66 14.56
N LEU A 80 -6.21 -15.13 14.02
CA LEU A 80 -6.25 -14.39 12.77
C LEU A 80 -6.85 -13.01 13.08
N ASN A 81 -6.10 -11.93 12.86
CA ASN A 81 -6.34 -10.61 13.46
C ASN A 81 -7.05 -10.67 14.83
N ASN A 82 -6.32 -11.03 15.88
CA ASN A 82 -6.76 -11.01 17.28
C ASN A 82 -8.01 -11.87 17.62
N LYS A 83 -8.64 -12.56 16.66
CA LYS A 83 -9.79 -13.46 16.84
C LYS A 83 -9.40 -14.91 16.53
N PRO A 84 -10.08 -15.90 17.14
CA PRO A 84 -9.81 -17.30 16.81
C PRO A 84 -10.40 -17.65 15.44
N LEU A 85 -9.55 -18.06 14.50
CA LEU A 85 -9.96 -18.91 13.38
C LEU A 85 -9.88 -20.36 13.86
N THR A 86 -11.02 -21.06 13.87
CA THR A 86 -11.14 -22.42 14.39
C THR A 86 -11.74 -23.37 13.35
N ILE A 87 -10.90 -24.28 12.86
CA ILE A 87 -11.27 -25.42 12.03
C ILE A 87 -11.59 -26.60 12.95
N THR A 88 -12.80 -27.14 12.84
CA THR A 88 -13.26 -28.28 13.63
C THR A 88 -13.57 -29.45 12.71
N CYS A 89 -12.95 -30.61 12.96
CA CYS A 89 -13.17 -31.84 12.21
C CYS A 89 -13.61 -32.97 13.14
N THR A 90 -14.73 -33.62 12.82
CA THR A 90 -15.34 -34.68 13.64
C THR A 90 -15.16 -36.05 12.98
N ALA A 91 -14.54 -36.99 13.68
CA ALA A 91 -14.36 -38.35 13.19
C ALA A 91 -15.58 -39.25 13.47
N SER A 92 -16.05 -39.92 12.43
CA SER A 92 -17.12 -40.91 12.44
C SER A 92 -16.71 -42.16 11.64
N GLU A 93 -17.56 -43.18 11.59
CA GLU A 93 -17.35 -44.46 10.86
C GLU A 93 -15.96 -45.11 11.08
N VAL A 94 -15.38 -44.96 12.28
CA VAL A 94 -14.03 -45.44 12.59
C VAL A 94 -13.99 -46.97 12.69
N GLU A 95 -13.36 -47.62 11.72
CA GLU A 95 -13.08 -49.06 11.69
C GLU A 95 -11.59 -49.35 11.91
N GLY A 96 -11.30 -50.43 12.65
CA GLY A 96 -9.95 -50.82 13.01
C GLY A 96 -9.48 -50.19 14.33
N ARG A 97 -8.19 -49.84 14.42
CA ARG A 97 -7.62 -49.12 15.57
C ARG A 97 -6.74 -47.99 15.08
N ALA A 98 -7.17 -46.76 15.34
CA ALA A 98 -6.52 -45.53 14.89
C ALA A 98 -5.95 -44.73 16.07
N GLU A 99 -4.83 -44.04 15.84
CA GLU A 99 -4.27 -43.05 16.77
C GLU A 99 -3.63 -41.87 16.03
N ALA A 100 -3.59 -40.70 16.69
CA ALA A 100 -2.89 -39.51 16.22
C ALA A 100 -1.39 -39.79 16.01
N TYR A 101 -0.79 -39.22 14.97
CA TYR A 101 0.59 -39.49 14.59
C TYR A 101 1.38 -38.22 14.24
N ARG A 102 2.56 -38.11 14.85
CA ARG A 102 3.57 -37.12 14.50
C ARG A 102 4.54 -37.67 13.46
N SER A 103 4.40 -37.18 12.23
CA SER A 103 5.36 -37.44 11.15
C SER A 103 6.74 -36.83 11.46
N GLY A 104 7.80 -37.42 10.91
CA GLY A 104 9.21 -37.05 11.13
C GLY A 104 9.92 -37.88 12.20
N ARG A 105 9.20 -38.76 12.89
CA ARG A 105 9.77 -39.65 13.92
C ARG A 105 10.42 -40.90 13.35
N TRP A 106 9.98 -41.37 12.19
CA TRP A 106 10.64 -42.43 11.45
C TRP A 106 11.54 -41.86 10.35
N LYS A 107 12.53 -42.66 9.94
CA LYS A 107 13.61 -42.23 9.06
C LYS A 107 13.20 -42.05 7.58
N GLY A 108 12.06 -42.63 7.18
CA GLY A 108 11.50 -42.47 5.83
C GLY A 108 10.61 -41.24 5.71
N ASP A 109 9.81 -40.98 6.76
CA ASP A 109 8.79 -39.91 6.87
C ASP A 109 9.06 -38.73 5.96
N ALA A 110 8.24 -38.59 4.93
CA ALA A 110 8.52 -37.70 3.81
C ALA A 110 7.66 -36.43 3.81
N LEU A 111 6.47 -36.45 4.42
CA LEU A 111 5.68 -35.24 4.69
C LEU A 111 6.50 -34.08 5.28
N PRO A 112 7.44 -34.27 6.25
CA PRO A 112 8.22 -33.17 6.81
C PRO A 112 9.26 -32.58 5.86
N ILE A 113 9.39 -33.07 4.62
CA ILE A 113 10.12 -32.35 3.57
C ILE A 113 9.26 -31.18 3.07
N LEU A 114 7.96 -31.40 2.86
CA LEU A 114 7.01 -30.40 2.34
C LEU A 114 6.42 -29.54 3.46
N TYR A 115 5.95 -30.17 4.53
CA TYR A 115 5.17 -29.58 5.61
C TYR A 115 5.66 -30.05 6.98
N SER A 116 6.35 -29.18 7.73
CA SER A 116 6.86 -29.46 9.08
C SER A 116 6.76 -28.23 10.01
N LYS A 117 6.71 -28.48 11.32
CA LYS A 117 6.63 -27.47 12.38
C LYS A 117 7.85 -27.58 13.29
N GLY A 118 8.74 -26.59 13.24
CA GLY A 118 10.06 -26.54 13.86
C GLY A 118 11.20 -26.94 12.90
N SER A 119 11.19 -28.17 12.37
CA SER A 119 12.11 -28.60 11.30
C SER A 119 11.75 -29.98 10.71
N THR A 120 12.34 -30.30 9.56
CA THR A 120 12.26 -31.61 8.87
C THR A 120 12.84 -32.80 9.66
N ARG A 121 13.44 -32.57 10.83
CA ARG A 121 14.05 -33.59 11.72
C ARG A 121 13.49 -33.62 13.13
N GLU A 122 13.02 -32.50 13.65
CA GLU A 122 12.39 -32.38 14.97
C GLU A 122 10.91 -31.96 14.85
N ASN A 123 10.27 -32.30 13.74
CA ASN A 123 8.89 -31.95 13.41
C ASN A 123 7.95 -32.19 14.59
N THR A 124 7.19 -31.17 14.95
CA THR A 124 6.24 -31.22 16.07
C THR A 124 4.80 -31.49 15.63
N LEU A 125 4.48 -31.30 14.36
CA LEU A 125 3.14 -31.39 13.77
C LEU A 125 2.52 -32.80 13.92
N VAL A 126 1.38 -32.89 14.61
CA VAL A 126 0.62 -34.14 14.86
C VAL A 126 -0.60 -34.24 13.92
N ALA A 127 -0.41 -33.92 12.65
CA ALA A 127 -1.49 -33.88 11.63
C ALA A 127 -1.95 -35.28 11.14
N GLY A 128 -1.22 -36.34 11.49
CA GLY A 128 -1.49 -37.70 11.00
C GLY A 128 -2.55 -38.45 11.80
N ILE A 129 -3.34 -39.28 11.13
CA ILE A 129 -4.03 -40.44 11.71
C ILE A 129 -3.35 -41.70 11.21
N ALA A 130 -2.97 -42.62 12.10
CA ALA A 130 -2.24 -43.85 11.79
C ALA A 130 -2.91 -45.11 12.34
N ASN A 131 -2.59 -46.27 11.77
CA ASN A 131 -2.96 -47.56 12.35
C ASN A 131 -2.12 -47.89 13.61
N THR A 132 -2.75 -48.44 14.65
CA THR A 132 -2.03 -48.85 15.89
C THR A 132 -1.46 -50.27 15.82
N VAL A 133 -1.65 -50.98 14.71
CA VAL A 133 -1.24 -52.38 14.52
C VAL A 133 -0.73 -52.56 13.09
N ASP A 134 0.52 -52.96 12.97
CA ASP A 134 1.22 -53.20 11.71
C ASP A 134 0.41 -54.14 10.78
N GLY A 135 0.37 -53.83 9.49
CA GLY A 135 -0.33 -54.64 8.48
C GLY A 135 -1.86 -54.48 8.45
N THR A 136 -2.46 -53.72 9.39
CA THR A 136 -3.92 -53.56 9.46
C THR A 136 -4.43 -52.36 8.68
N THR A 137 -5.61 -52.53 8.07
CA THR A 137 -6.40 -51.44 7.49
C THR A 137 -7.14 -50.67 8.59
N VAL A 138 -7.23 -49.35 8.44
CA VAL A 138 -8.10 -48.46 9.20
C VAL A 138 -9.01 -47.70 8.23
N ARG A 139 -10.27 -47.49 8.62
CA ARG A 139 -11.20 -46.55 7.96
C ARG A 139 -11.71 -45.52 8.94
N PHE A 140 -12.12 -44.36 8.44
CA PHE A 140 -12.90 -43.36 9.16
C PHE A 140 -13.52 -42.37 8.16
N HIS A 141 -14.46 -41.58 8.61
CA HIS A 141 -15.02 -40.43 7.90
C HIS A 141 -14.77 -39.17 8.72
N LEU A 142 -14.50 -38.04 8.06
CA LEU A 142 -14.39 -36.73 8.72
C LEU A 142 -15.37 -35.73 8.11
N ASP A 143 -16.14 -35.07 8.96
CA ASP A 143 -16.85 -33.83 8.64
C ASP A 143 -16.10 -32.63 9.21
N CYS A 144 -15.73 -31.65 8.36
CA CYS A 144 -14.98 -30.46 8.75
C CYS A 144 -15.76 -29.15 8.49
N ALA A 145 -15.51 -28.14 9.33
CA ALA A 145 -15.99 -26.77 9.14
C ALA A 145 -15.05 -25.76 9.80
N ALA A 146 -14.89 -24.57 9.21
CA ALA A 146 -14.18 -23.45 9.81
C ALA A 146 -15.14 -22.43 10.44
N SER A 147 -14.63 -21.66 11.39
CA SER A 147 -15.32 -20.54 12.02
C SER A 147 -14.35 -19.45 12.45
N TYR A 148 -14.70 -18.19 12.20
CA TYR A 148 -13.90 -17.01 12.56
C TYR A 148 -14.65 -16.19 13.61
N GLY A 149 -14.05 -15.98 14.78
CA GLY A 149 -14.70 -15.32 15.92
C GLY A 149 -15.93 -16.06 16.49
N GLY A 150 -16.27 -17.23 15.96
CA GLY A 150 -17.49 -18.00 16.27
C GLY A 150 -18.52 -18.03 15.14
N GLU A 151 -18.37 -17.21 14.09
CA GLU A 151 -19.22 -17.23 12.89
C GLU A 151 -18.66 -18.19 11.84
N ARG A 152 -19.52 -18.84 11.04
CA ARG A 152 -19.08 -19.87 10.08
C ARG A 152 -18.50 -19.23 8.82
N VAL A 153 -17.31 -19.67 8.42
CA VAL A 153 -16.64 -19.25 7.18
C VAL A 153 -16.55 -20.44 6.19
N PRO A 154 -16.43 -20.21 4.88
CA PRO A 154 -16.19 -21.29 3.91
C PRO A 154 -14.82 -21.95 4.14
N ILE A 155 -14.59 -23.07 3.45
CA ILE A 155 -13.29 -23.72 3.33
C ILE A 155 -13.14 -24.20 1.88
N ASN A 156 -11.97 -23.98 1.28
CA ASN A 156 -11.79 -24.15 -0.17
C ASN A 156 -11.69 -25.64 -0.55
N GLY A 157 -11.32 -26.51 0.41
CA GLY A 157 -11.38 -27.96 0.27
C GLY A 157 -10.58 -28.70 1.36
N LEU A 158 -10.55 -30.03 1.26
CA LEU A 158 -9.75 -30.90 2.14
C LEU A 158 -8.43 -31.32 1.48
N VAL A 159 -7.35 -31.36 2.25
CA VAL A 159 -6.02 -31.80 1.81
C VAL A 159 -5.68 -33.15 2.43
N ILE A 160 -5.01 -34.03 1.67
CA ILE A 160 -4.38 -35.25 2.17
C ILE A 160 -2.91 -35.35 1.78
N SER A 161 -2.12 -36.01 2.62
CA SER A 161 -0.75 -36.42 2.28
C SER A 161 -0.37 -37.72 3.02
N ASP A 162 0.59 -38.46 2.48
CA ASP A 162 1.19 -39.62 3.17
C ASP A 162 2.12 -39.13 4.28
N ALA A 163 1.76 -39.43 5.54
CA ALA A 163 2.47 -38.96 6.71
C ALA A 163 3.59 -39.91 7.17
N GLU A 164 3.73 -41.11 6.59
CA GLU A 164 4.92 -41.94 6.75
C GLU A 164 5.65 -42.09 5.41
N SER A 165 5.55 -43.25 4.77
CA SER A 165 5.95 -43.50 3.38
C SER A 165 5.25 -44.78 2.88
N ASN A 166 5.08 -44.91 1.56
CA ASN A 166 4.53 -46.12 0.94
C ASN A 166 5.61 -46.95 0.20
N ASN A 167 5.58 -48.27 0.35
CA ASN A 167 6.45 -49.21 -0.37
C ASN A 167 5.63 -50.14 -1.30
N ALA A 168 5.93 -50.12 -2.61
CA ALA A 168 5.26 -50.96 -3.61
C ALA A 168 5.33 -52.46 -3.29
N GLY A 169 6.40 -52.92 -2.63
CA GLY A 169 6.59 -54.31 -2.24
C GLY A 169 5.73 -54.79 -1.07
N GLN A 170 5.07 -53.86 -0.35
CA GLN A 170 4.27 -54.16 0.85
C GLN A 170 2.76 -53.95 0.64
N GLY A 171 2.34 -53.36 -0.49
CA GLY A 171 0.93 -53.11 -0.81
C GLY A 171 0.29 -52.02 0.05
N GLU A 172 1.10 -51.03 0.40
CA GLU A 172 0.77 -49.92 1.31
C GLU A 172 0.06 -48.81 0.55
N TYR A 173 -0.86 -48.11 1.22
CA TYR A 173 -1.50 -46.91 0.67
C TYR A 173 -2.20 -46.05 1.71
N VAL A 174 -2.45 -44.80 1.32
CA VAL A 174 -3.50 -43.94 1.87
C VAL A 174 -4.52 -43.66 0.76
N SER A 175 -5.80 -43.51 1.10
CA SER A 175 -6.83 -43.11 0.15
C SER A 175 -7.93 -42.29 0.82
N ALA A 176 -8.60 -41.47 0.02
CA ALA A 176 -9.75 -40.69 0.42
C ALA A 176 -10.79 -40.64 -0.69
N ARG A 177 -12.04 -40.43 -0.29
CA ARG A 177 -13.18 -40.20 -1.18
C ARG A 177 -14.01 -39.04 -0.64
N PRO A 178 -14.12 -37.91 -1.36
CA PRO A 178 -15.03 -36.83 -1.02
C PRO A 178 -16.48 -37.32 -0.87
N SER A 179 -17.24 -36.70 0.03
CA SER A 179 -18.67 -36.98 0.22
C SER A 179 -19.55 -36.46 -0.92
N GLY A 180 -19.07 -35.43 -1.62
CA GLY A 180 -19.72 -34.81 -2.79
C GLY A 180 -18.85 -34.89 -4.03
N THR A 181 -19.15 -34.04 -5.03
CA THR A 181 -18.22 -33.79 -6.14
C THR A 181 -17.07 -32.92 -5.65
N ALA A 182 -15.84 -33.26 -6.03
CA ALA A 182 -14.64 -32.44 -5.83
C ALA A 182 -13.66 -32.70 -6.96
N THR A 183 -12.85 -31.69 -7.32
CA THR A 183 -11.70 -31.90 -8.22
C THR A 183 -10.54 -32.43 -7.39
N TRP A 184 -9.87 -33.47 -7.89
CA TRP A 184 -8.60 -33.92 -7.31
C TRP A 184 -7.44 -33.18 -7.96
N ARG A 185 -6.67 -32.44 -7.16
CA ARG A 185 -5.48 -31.69 -7.61
C ARG A 185 -4.23 -32.10 -6.84
N LEU A 186 -3.07 -32.03 -7.48
CA LEU A 186 -1.76 -32.23 -6.89
C LEU A 186 -1.19 -30.89 -6.41
N LEU A 187 -1.15 -30.63 -5.10
CA LEU A 187 -0.54 -29.41 -4.56
C LEU A 187 0.99 -29.48 -4.62
N ASP A 188 1.54 -30.55 -4.05
CA ASP A 188 2.99 -30.68 -3.80
C ASP A 188 3.50 -32.09 -4.00
N ARG A 189 4.80 -32.22 -4.25
CA ARG A 189 5.52 -33.50 -4.28
C ARG A 189 6.98 -33.34 -3.88
N ALA A 190 7.51 -34.31 -3.14
CA ALA A 190 8.94 -34.33 -2.79
C ALA A 190 9.54 -35.74 -2.86
N ARG A 191 10.75 -35.82 -3.42
CA ARG A 191 11.66 -36.97 -3.34
C ARG A 191 13.10 -36.47 -3.41
N ASN A 192 13.97 -37.00 -2.56
CA ASN A 192 15.34 -36.48 -2.48
C ASN A 192 16.21 -37.02 -3.64
N GLU A 193 16.89 -36.12 -4.36
CA GLU A 193 17.69 -36.31 -5.60
C GLU A 193 17.71 -37.72 -6.22
N GLY A 194 18.49 -38.67 -5.67
CA GLY A 194 18.68 -40.02 -6.23
C GLY A 194 17.50 -41.00 -6.07
N CYS A 195 16.35 -40.55 -5.54
CA CYS A 195 15.13 -41.36 -5.40
C CYS A 195 14.38 -41.46 -6.73
N THR A 196 14.37 -42.66 -7.35
CA THR A 196 13.69 -42.90 -8.63
C THR A 196 12.21 -43.28 -8.49
N ALA A 197 11.77 -43.70 -7.30
CA ALA A 197 10.37 -44.04 -7.05
C ALA A 197 9.48 -42.78 -7.06
N ALA A 198 8.21 -42.97 -7.39
CA ALA A 198 7.20 -41.92 -7.42
C ALA A 198 5.96 -42.32 -6.60
N THR A 199 5.22 -41.32 -6.15
CA THR A 199 3.86 -41.53 -5.65
C THR A 199 2.95 -41.75 -6.86
N ARG A 200 2.25 -42.88 -6.88
CA ARG A 200 1.29 -43.26 -7.91
C ARG A 200 -0.12 -42.95 -7.43
N ALA A 201 -0.79 -42.05 -8.15
CA ALA A 201 -2.22 -41.85 -8.03
C ALA A 201 -2.99 -42.97 -8.73
N GLN A 202 -4.08 -43.40 -8.11
CA GLN A 202 -5.12 -44.26 -8.66
C GLN A 202 -6.46 -43.60 -8.34
N LEU A 203 -7.02 -42.84 -9.29
CA LEU A 203 -8.31 -42.15 -9.13
C LEU A 203 -9.43 -42.94 -9.79
N SER A 204 -10.42 -43.35 -9.01
CA SER A 204 -11.61 -44.06 -9.49
C SER A 204 -12.63 -43.10 -10.12
N ALA A 205 -13.49 -43.62 -11.01
CA ALA A 205 -14.55 -42.83 -11.64
C ALA A 205 -15.61 -42.35 -10.63
N GLU A 206 -15.65 -42.95 -9.44
CA GLU A 206 -16.52 -42.62 -8.31
C GLU A 206 -15.88 -41.63 -7.32
N GLY A 207 -14.74 -41.03 -7.67
CA GLY A 207 -14.07 -39.96 -6.93
C GLY A 207 -13.09 -40.41 -5.84
N MET A 208 -12.82 -41.70 -5.70
CA MET A 208 -11.84 -42.19 -4.71
C MET A 208 -10.41 -42.07 -5.26
N LEU A 209 -9.58 -41.21 -4.66
CA LEU A 209 -8.15 -41.19 -4.92
C LEU A 209 -7.44 -42.11 -3.93
N LYS A 210 -6.64 -43.02 -4.46
CA LYS A 210 -5.63 -43.78 -3.71
C LYS A 210 -4.23 -43.29 -4.10
N LEU A 211 -3.38 -43.10 -3.09
CA LEU A 211 -1.96 -42.83 -3.22
C LEU A 211 -1.17 -44.04 -2.69
N ASP A 212 -0.34 -44.63 -3.54
CA ASP A 212 0.70 -45.58 -3.16
C ASP A 212 2.02 -45.27 -3.87
N SER A 213 3.03 -46.15 -3.78
CA SER A 213 4.30 -45.99 -4.51
C SER A 213 4.43 -46.96 -5.67
N ASP A 214 5.09 -46.55 -6.75
CA ASP A 214 5.45 -47.43 -7.86
C ASP A 214 6.73 -48.24 -7.63
N GLY A 215 7.54 -47.84 -6.65
CA GLY A 215 8.84 -48.43 -6.33
C GLY A 215 9.02 -48.75 -4.84
N PRO A 216 10.24 -49.15 -4.44
CA PRO A 216 10.60 -49.25 -3.04
C PRO A 216 10.60 -47.87 -2.38
N GLU A 217 10.30 -47.84 -1.08
CA GLU A 217 10.55 -46.69 -0.21
C GLU A 217 12.00 -46.17 -0.35
N CYS A 218 12.23 -44.85 -0.41
CA CYS A 218 13.58 -44.30 -0.54
C CYS A 218 14.28 -44.16 0.84
N THR A 219 14.29 -45.20 1.67
CA THR A 219 14.65 -45.11 3.10
C THR A 219 16.15 -45.26 3.41
N TYR A 220 16.91 -44.24 3.02
CA TYR A 220 18.24 -43.96 3.55
C TYR A 220 19.31 -45.04 3.29
N GLN A 221 20.14 -44.79 2.26
CA GLN A 221 21.54 -45.20 2.26
C GLN A 221 22.39 -43.92 2.18
N ASN A 222 23.44 -43.83 2.99
CA ASN A 222 24.42 -42.73 3.00
C ASN A 222 23.88 -41.29 3.20
N GLY A 223 22.87 -41.10 4.06
CA GLY A 223 22.63 -39.79 4.68
C GLY A 223 21.45 -38.96 4.15
N SER A 224 20.99 -39.18 2.92
CA SER A 224 20.27 -38.13 2.19
C SER A 224 18.90 -38.50 1.58
N TRP A 225 18.44 -39.76 1.68
CA TRP A 225 17.21 -40.21 0.98
C TRP A 225 15.99 -40.31 1.91
N ARG A 226 14.87 -39.71 1.45
CA ARG A 226 13.48 -39.77 1.95
C ARG A 226 12.53 -39.69 0.74
N GLY A 227 11.26 -40.04 0.92
CA GLY A 227 10.22 -40.00 -0.12
C GLY A 227 9.98 -41.35 -0.83
N PRO A 228 9.17 -41.37 -1.90
CA PRO A 228 8.42 -40.23 -2.46
C PRO A 228 7.19 -39.86 -1.63
N VAL A 229 6.83 -38.57 -1.60
CA VAL A 229 5.56 -38.06 -1.05
C VAL A 229 4.88 -37.14 -2.06
N ALA A 230 3.55 -37.12 -2.04
CA ALA A 230 2.72 -36.14 -2.73
C ALA A 230 1.55 -35.73 -1.84
N THR A 231 1.18 -34.44 -1.91
CA THR A 231 0.05 -33.84 -1.20
C THR A 231 -1.04 -33.52 -2.21
N ALA A 232 -2.26 -34.03 -2.00
CA ALA A 232 -3.38 -33.90 -2.92
C ALA A 232 -4.58 -33.20 -2.26
N PHE A 233 -5.29 -32.40 -3.05
CA PHE A 233 -6.39 -31.53 -2.65
C PHE A 233 -7.71 -32.00 -3.26
N MET A 234 -8.76 -31.96 -2.43
CA MET A 234 -10.15 -32.19 -2.77
C MET A 234 -10.88 -30.85 -2.82
N GLU A 235 -10.78 -30.16 -3.96
CA GLU A 235 -11.37 -28.85 -4.22
C GLU A 235 -12.89 -28.87 -3.99
N GLY A 236 -13.41 -27.98 -3.14
CA GLY A 236 -14.82 -27.91 -2.75
C GLY A 236 -15.29 -28.97 -1.75
N ALA A 237 -14.44 -29.91 -1.31
CA ALA A 237 -14.83 -30.91 -0.32
C ALA A 237 -14.79 -30.36 1.12
N THR A 238 -15.83 -30.63 1.89
CA THR A 238 -15.89 -30.32 3.34
C THR A 238 -15.99 -31.58 4.22
N SER A 239 -16.27 -32.74 3.62
CA SER A 239 -16.18 -34.04 4.27
C SER A 239 -15.76 -35.15 3.30
N ALA A 240 -15.16 -36.20 3.86
CA ALA A 240 -14.64 -37.34 3.10
C ALA A 240 -14.54 -38.62 3.94
N SER A 241 -14.62 -39.78 3.29
CA SER A 241 -14.27 -41.08 3.86
C SER A 241 -12.83 -41.46 3.49
N PHE A 242 -12.07 -41.98 4.45
CA PHE A 242 -10.65 -42.30 4.33
C PHE A 242 -10.39 -43.79 4.57
N GLU A 243 -9.38 -44.35 3.91
CA GLU A 243 -8.81 -45.65 4.22
C GLU A 243 -7.28 -45.54 4.21
N LEU A 244 -6.63 -46.22 5.14
CA LEU A 244 -5.17 -46.39 5.14
C LEU A 244 -4.80 -47.82 5.47
N LYS A 245 -3.69 -48.29 4.90
CA LYS A 245 -3.18 -49.64 5.13
C LYS A 245 -1.68 -49.68 4.90
N GLY A 246 -0.93 -50.11 5.91
CA GLY A 246 0.47 -50.50 5.79
C GLY A 246 0.67 -52.02 5.61
N GLY A 247 1.89 -52.40 5.28
CA GLY A 247 2.49 -53.69 5.63
C GLY A 247 3.18 -53.56 6.99
N GLY A 248 3.81 -52.41 7.25
CA GLY A 248 4.10 -51.90 8.58
C GLY A 248 2.98 -51.00 9.11
N ARG A 249 3.40 -49.88 9.71
CA ARG A 249 2.54 -48.75 10.07
C ARG A 249 2.36 -47.82 8.85
N SER A 250 1.21 -47.17 8.74
CA SER A 250 0.98 -46.09 7.79
C SER A 250 0.12 -45.02 8.42
N ALA A 251 0.26 -43.78 7.93
CA ALA A 251 -0.46 -42.63 8.42
C ALA A 251 -0.88 -41.70 7.28
N ILE A 252 -2.06 -41.12 7.37
CA ILE A 252 -2.52 -40.06 6.48
C ILE A 252 -2.57 -38.74 7.26
N ALA A 253 -1.90 -37.71 6.76
CA ALA A 253 -2.09 -36.35 7.26
C ALA A 253 -3.24 -35.69 6.51
N ILE A 254 -4.01 -34.87 7.22
CA ILE A 254 -5.22 -34.23 6.69
C ILE A 254 -5.18 -32.75 7.07
N GLY A 255 -5.47 -31.90 6.09
CA GLY A 255 -5.55 -30.45 6.27
C GLY A 255 -6.77 -29.86 5.57
N VAL A 256 -6.89 -28.55 5.64
CA VAL A 256 -7.95 -27.74 5.02
C VAL A 256 -7.27 -26.58 4.30
N VAL A 257 -7.73 -26.23 3.09
CA VAL A 257 -7.31 -24.97 2.45
C VAL A 257 -8.19 -23.83 2.95
N LEU A 258 -7.57 -22.83 3.57
CA LEU A 258 -8.21 -21.57 3.95
C LEU A 258 -7.16 -20.44 4.11
N ALA A 259 -7.12 -19.56 3.11
CA ALA A 259 -6.32 -18.34 3.09
C ALA A 259 -7.19 -17.10 3.38
N SER A 260 -6.54 -15.96 3.60
CA SER A 260 -7.16 -14.69 3.99
C SER A 260 -6.21 -13.54 3.64
N ASP A 261 -6.71 -12.42 3.13
CA ASP A 261 -5.92 -11.19 2.95
C ASP A 261 -6.12 -10.24 4.13
N PHE A 262 -5.20 -9.29 4.35
CA PHE A 262 -5.43 -8.14 5.23
C PHE A 262 -4.68 -6.85 4.83
N GLY A 263 -5.28 -6.04 3.96
CA GLY A 263 -4.80 -4.68 3.61
C GLY A 263 -4.35 -3.79 4.79
N ASP A 264 -3.36 -2.94 4.53
CA ASP A 264 -2.44 -2.40 5.53
C ASP A 264 -2.60 -0.91 5.93
N ALA A 265 -3.67 -0.21 5.54
CA ALA A 265 -3.76 1.22 5.84
C ALA A 265 -3.59 1.51 7.35
N PRO A 266 -2.95 2.63 7.74
CA PRO A 266 -2.48 2.86 9.11
C PRO A 266 -3.49 2.54 10.22
N GLU A 267 -3.01 1.98 11.35
CA GLU A 267 -3.80 1.41 12.47
C GLU A 267 -5.06 2.21 12.90
N SER A 268 -5.08 3.53 12.72
CA SER A 268 -6.25 4.40 12.99
C SER A 268 -7.46 4.12 12.09
N TYR A 269 -7.26 3.72 10.84
CA TYR A 269 -8.33 3.35 9.90
C TYR A 269 -9.01 2.03 10.29
N GLY A 270 -8.32 1.23 11.10
CA GLY A 270 -8.81 -0.01 11.69
C GLY A 270 -8.75 -1.20 10.74
N ASP A 271 -8.60 -2.40 11.30
CA ASP A 271 -8.31 -3.59 10.52
C ASP A 271 -9.43 -3.99 9.55
N ALA A 272 -9.02 -4.38 8.35
CA ALA A 272 -9.85 -4.99 7.32
C ALA A 272 -9.13 -6.23 6.76
N GLY A 273 -9.86 -7.06 6.01
CA GLY A 273 -9.35 -8.27 5.35
C GLY A 273 -10.50 -9.17 4.88
N ALA A 274 -10.20 -10.26 4.18
CA ALA A 274 -11.18 -11.20 3.66
C ALA A 274 -10.74 -12.66 3.85
N PHE A 275 -11.61 -13.61 3.47
CA PHE A 275 -11.19 -15.00 3.26
C PHE A 275 -11.06 -15.25 1.77
N ILE A 276 -9.91 -15.74 1.31
CA ILE A 276 -9.64 -15.83 -0.13
C ILE A 276 -10.15 -17.17 -0.65
N HIS A 277 -11.15 -17.12 -1.54
CA HIS A 277 -11.67 -18.31 -2.23
C HIS A 277 -10.94 -18.54 -3.55
N GLN A 278 -9.63 -18.74 -3.44
CA GLN A 278 -8.67 -18.92 -4.54
C GLN A 278 -9.22 -19.87 -5.62
N GLU A 279 -9.28 -19.42 -6.87
CA GLU A 279 -9.56 -20.28 -8.02
C GLU A 279 -8.27 -21.02 -8.41
N TRP A 280 -8.37 -22.32 -8.68
CA TRP A 280 -7.20 -23.18 -8.89
C TRP A 280 -6.92 -23.46 -10.36
N SER A 281 -5.68 -23.25 -10.75
CA SER A 281 -5.10 -23.58 -12.05
C SER A 281 -4.29 -24.89 -11.97
N GLY A 282 -4.11 -25.57 -13.11
CA GLY A 282 -3.27 -26.77 -13.20
C GLY A 282 -3.67 -27.91 -12.24
N GLY A 283 -2.68 -28.73 -11.86
CA GLY A 283 -2.78 -29.76 -10.81
C GLY A 283 -3.71 -30.96 -11.02
N ILE A 284 -4.67 -30.93 -11.95
CA ILE A 284 -5.75 -31.93 -12.04
C ILE A 284 -5.21 -33.36 -12.21
N ILE A 285 -5.52 -34.22 -11.25
CA ILE A 285 -5.22 -35.66 -11.28
C ILE A 285 -6.31 -36.36 -12.12
N PRO A 286 -5.96 -37.01 -13.25
CA PRO A 286 -6.96 -37.63 -14.12
C PRO A 286 -7.49 -38.97 -13.57
N VAL A 287 -8.71 -39.33 -13.95
CA VAL A 287 -9.29 -40.66 -13.64
C VAL A 287 -8.47 -41.75 -14.32
N GLY A 288 -8.07 -42.76 -13.56
CA GLY A 288 -7.13 -43.80 -13.99
C GLY A 288 -5.93 -43.90 -13.06
N THR A 289 -4.74 -44.10 -13.63
CA THR A 289 -3.48 -44.24 -12.91
C THR A 289 -2.47 -43.22 -13.42
N SER A 290 -1.75 -42.53 -12.54
CA SER A 290 -0.75 -41.52 -12.89
C SER A 290 0.47 -41.55 -11.96
N ASN A 291 1.66 -41.35 -12.54
CA ASN A 291 2.88 -41.01 -11.83
C ASN A 291 2.82 -39.52 -11.46
N LEU A 292 2.65 -39.20 -10.17
CA LEU A 292 2.53 -37.81 -9.69
C LEU A 292 3.85 -37.01 -9.78
N PHE A 293 4.95 -37.57 -10.27
CA PHE A 293 6.20 -36.87 -10.55
C PHE A 293 6.44 -36.59 -12.04
N GLU A 294 5.66 -37.18 -12.94
CA GLU A 294 5.89 -37.12 -14.40
C GLU A 294 4.62 -36.81 -15.22
N ASP A 295 3.45 -37.35 -14.84
CA ASP A 295 2.21 -37.25 -15.63
C ASP A 295 1.36 -36.01 -15.27
N VAL A 296 1.58 -35.41 -14.11
CA VAL A 296 0.73 -34.34 -13.54
C VAL A 296 1.58 -33.13 -13.18
N ALA A 297 1.12 -31.92 -13.52
CA ALA A 297 1.72 -30.66 -13.06
C ALA A 297 1.37 -30.41 -11.58
N LEU A 298 2.02 -29.44 -10.93
CA LEU A 298 1.51 -28.94 -9.65
C LEU A 298 0.28 -28.04 -9.88
N ALA A 299 -0.49 -27.83 -8.83
CA ALA A 299 -1.61 -26.90 -8.79
C ALA A 299 -1.10 -25.50 -8.46
N ASP A 300 -1.63 -24.50 -9.16
CA ASP A 300 -1.31 -23.09 -8.99
C ASP A 300 -2.56 -22.32 -8.58
N THR A 301 -2.38 -21.19 -7.91
CA THR A 301 -3.47 -20.31 -7.45
C THR A 301 -3.61 -19.09 -8.34
N THR A 302 -4.83 -18.55 -8.39
CA THR A 302 -5.15 -17.24 -9.00
C THR A 302 -6.12 -16.51 -8.07
N SER A 303 -6.08 -15.18 -8.08
CA SER A 303 -6.97 -14.28 -7.32
C SER A 303 -8.42 -14.76 -7.33
N GLY A 304 -8.91 -15.05 -8.54
CA GLY A 304 -10.13 -15.77 -8.80
C GLY A 304 -11.31 -14.85 -9.08
N ASP A 305 -12.52 -15.38 -8.93
CA ASP A 305 -13.72 -14.69 -9.40
C ASP A 305 -14.30 -13.69 -8.38
N VAL A 306 -13.81 -13.66 -7.14
CA VAL A 306 -14.16 -12.66 -6.13
C VAL A 306 -12.86 -12.07 -5.59
N ALA A 307 -12.40 -11.03 -6.28
CA ALA A 307 -11.08 -10.42 -6.13
C ALA A 307 -11.13 -8.96 -6.64
N LEU A 308 -10.14 -8.15 -6.30
CA LEU A 308 -9.68 -7.03 -7.12
C LEU A 308 -8.51 -7.55 -8.00
N GLY A 309 -7.82 -6.69 -8.75
CA GLY A 309 -6.58 -7.03 -9.47
C GLY A 309 -6.52 -8.33 -10.32
N GLU A 310 -5.29 -8.86 -10.48
CA GLU A 310 -4.94 -10.18 -11.05
C GLU A 310 -4.27 -11.11 -10.01
N ILE A 311 -3.68 -10.58 -8.94
CA ILE A 311 -2.96 -11.30 -7.85
C ILE A 311 -3.74 -11.17 -6.52
N ILE A 312 -3.52 -12.11 -5.58
CA ILE A 312 -3.77 -11.96 -4.13
C ILE A 312 -2.70 -12.81 -3.42
N ASP A 313 -2.03 -12.32 -2.37
CA ASP A 313 -1.26 -13.18 -1.45
C ASP A 313 -2.05 -13.70 -0.22
N ALA A 314 -1.51 -13.79 1.02
CA ALA A 314 -2.21 -14.52 2.12
C ALA A 314 -1.62 -14.37 3.54
N GLU A 315 -2.21 -13.51 4.37
CA GLU A 315 -1.68 -13.09 5.67
C GLU A 315 -2.45 -13.72 6.86
N ASP A 316 -1.78 -13.73 8.02
CA ASP A 316 -2.41 -14.03 9.32
C ASP A 316 -2.82 -12.77 10.12
N SER A 317 -2.45 -11.58 9.64
CA SER A 317 -2.68 -10.31 10.34
C SER A 317 -2.42 -9.11 9.42
N PRO A 318 -3.19 -8.02 9.54
CA PRO A 318 -2.95 -6.80 8.76
C PRO A 318 -1.58 -6.20 9.04
N LEU A 319 -0.90 -5.80 7.98
CA LEU A 319 0.49 -5.35 8.02
C LEU A 319 0.66 -3.84 8.25
N ASN A 320 -0.45 -3.12 8.50
CA ASN A 320 -0.56 -1.80 9.15
C ASN A 320 0.69 -0.89 9.04
N SER A 321 0.91 -0.26 7.89
CA SER A 321 2.09 0.60 7.64
C SER A 321 1.83 2.09 7.97
N VAL A 322 2.72 2.99 7.53
CA VAL A 322 2.50 4.45 7.56
C VAL A 322 2.31 5.06 6.17
N ASP A 323 2.37 4.20 5.14
CA ASP A 323 2.58 4.54 3.74
C ASP A 323 1.53 3.89 2.82
N ALA A 324 0.82 2.86 3.31
CA ALA A 324 0.16 1.80 2.53
C ALA A 324 1.16 1.12 1.57
N LEU A 325 1.98 0.20 2.14
CA LEU A 325 3.12 -0.53 1.53
C LEU A 325 3.59 -1.74 2.41
N GLY A 326 2.76 -2.30 3.27
CA GLY A 326 3.17 -3.21 4.36
C GLY A 326 3.24 -4.68 3.97
N ASP A 327 2.12 -5.17 3.45
CA ASP A 327 1.90 -6.36 2.63
C ASP A 327 2.76 -6.32 1.35
N ASP A 328 2.76 -5.19 0.66
CA ASP A 328 3.60 -4.87 -0.52
C ASP A 328 5.11 -5.16 -0.32
N ASN A 329 5.57 -5.30 0.94
CA ASN A 329 6.95 -5.61 1.32
C ASN A 329 7.17 -6.98 2.03
N ASP A 330 6.15 -7.83 2.25
CA ASP A 330 6.30 -9.17 2.89
C ASP A 330 6.04 -10.37 1.94
N GLY A 331 5.57 -10.15 0.71
CA GLY A 331 5.23 -11.24 -0.22
C GLY A 331 5.44 -10.94 -1.71
N ASP A 332 4.45 -11.30 -2.53
CA ASP A 332 4.39 -11.01 -3.98
C ASP A 332 3.31 -9.93 -4.19
N SER A 333 3.66 -8.67 -3.87
CA SER A 333 2.90 -7.40 -4.09
C SER A 333 1.65 -7.56 -4.97
N ASP A 334 0.48 -7.57 -4.32
CA ASP A 334 -0.84 -7.71 -4.92
C ASP A 334 -1.62 -6.39 -5.04
N GLU A 335 -0.97 -5.27 -4.71
CA GLU A 335 -1.33 -3.86 -5.04
C GLU A 335 -1.30 -3.59 -6.57
N ASP A 336 -1.87 -4.51 -7.38
CA ASP A 336 -1.93 -4.40 -8.84
C ASP A 336 -3.11 -3.55 -9.35
N LEU A 337 -4.01 -3.11 -8.45
CA LEU A 337 -4.96 -2.04 -8.74
C LEU A 337 -4.24 -0.75 -9.14
N ILE A 338 -4.41 -0.37 -10.41
CA ILE A 338 -3.83 0.87 -10.97
C ILE A 338 -4.59 2.10 -10.45
N VAL A 339 -4.29 2.53 -9.23
CA VAL A 339 -4.87 3.70 -8.56
C VAL A 339 -4.05 4.97 -8.86
N PRO A 340 -4.68 6.09 -9.26
CA PRO A 340 -3.99 7.37 -9.38
C PRO A 340 -3.55 7.91 -8.02
N ALA A 341 -2.24 8.09 -7.81
CA ALA A 341 -1.66 8.65 -6.58
C ALA A 341 -2.08 10.09 -6.24
N GLN A 342 -2.84 10.77 -7.12
CA GLN A 342 -3.46 12.07 -6.88
C GLN A 342 -4.94 12.03 -7.31
N PHE A 343 -5.83 12.47 -6.42
CA PHE A 343 -7.25 12.66 -6.69
C PHE A 343 -7.56 14.16 -6.78
N ASP A 344 -7.72 14.65 -8.00
CA ASP A 344 -8.25 15.99 -8.27
C ASP A 344 -9.78 15.98 -8.07
N VAL A 345 -10.27 16.67 -7.05
CA VAL A 345 -11.69 16.65 -6.64
C VAL A 345 -12.32 18.03 -6.64
N GLU A 346 -13.46 18.14 -7.31
CA GLU A 346 -14.30 19.34 -7.32
C GLU A 346 -15.29 19.29 -6.14
N PRO A 347 -15.24 20.23 -5.16
CA PRO A 347 -16.03 20.12 -3.94
C PRO A 347 -17.54 20.19 -4.17
N GLY A 348 -18.27 19.14 -3.77
CA GLY A 348 -19.71 19.03 -3.98
C GLY A 348 -20.14 18.34 -5.27
N GLU A 349 -19.21 18.00 -6.17
CA GLU A 349 -19.49 17.21 -7.38
C GLU A 349 -19.27 15.70 -7.17
N VAL A 350 -19.46 14.90 -8.22
CA VAL A 350 -19.21 13.45 -8.18
C VAL A 350 -17.79 13.15 -8.66
N PHE A 351 -16.95 12.62 -7.77
CA PHE A 351 -15.67 12.04 -8.16
C PHE A 351 -15.88 10.64 -8.74
N GLU A 352 -15.19 10.35 -9.85
CA GLU A 352 -15.23 9.08 -10.56
C GLU A 352 -13.80 8.59 -10.77
N LEU A 353 -13.47 7.44 -10.19
CA LEU A 353 -12.18 6.78 -10.41
C LEU A 353 -12.19 6.09 -11.79
N PRO A 354 -11.04 6.02 -12.49
CA PRO A 354 -10.88 5.09 -13.62
C PRO A 354 -11.35 3.67 -13.25
N PRO A 355 -11.88 2.87 -14.21
CA PRO A 355 -12.38 1.55 -13.90
C PRO A 355 -11.28 0.64 -13.33
N ILE A 356 -11.47 0.15 -12.11
CA ILE A 356 -10.60 -0.86 -11.48
C ILE A 356 -10.83 -2.23 -12.12
N VAL A 357 -9.84 -3.11 -12.04
CA VAL A 357 -9.96 -4.54 -12.38
C VAL A 357 -10.54 -5.29 -11.17
N CYS A 358 -11.38 -6.29 -11.40
CA CYS A 358 -11.92 -7.14 -10.33
C CYS A 358 -12.59 -8.42 -10.88
N GLY A 359 -12.60 -9.48 -10.08
CA GLY A 359 -13.13 -10.81 -10.43
C GLY A 359 -14.61 -10.79 -10.84
N THR A 360 -15.04 -11.69 -11.75
CA THR A 360 -16.34 -11.54 -12.44
C THR A 360 -17.58 -11.81 -11.59
N LYS A 361 -17.41 -12.44 -10.42
CA LYS A 361 -18.47 -12.64 -9.40
C LYS A 361 -18.40 -11.58 -8.28
N ALA A 362 -17.38 -10.71 -8.27
CA ALA A 362 -17.19 -9.71 -7.23
C ALA A 362 -18.24 -8.60 -7.27
N HIS A 363 -18.48 -8.05 -6.10
CA HIS A 363 -18.87 -6.65 -5.94
C HIS A 363 -17.68 -5.89 -5.36
N ALA A 364 -17.56 -4.61 -5.69
CA ALA A 364 -16.54 -3.72 -5.17
C ALA A 364 -17.18 -2.49 -4.49
N ALA A 365 -16.52 -1.99 -3.45
CA ALA A 365 -16.77 -0.71 -2.80
C ALA A 365 -15.46 -0.14 -2.26
N ALA A 366 -15.38 1.17 -2.08
CA ALA A 366 -14.18 1.81 -1.56
C ALA A 366 -14.47 3.04 -0.69
N TRP A 367 -13.55 3.38 0.21
CA TRP A 367 -13.62 4.49 1.15
C TRP A 367 -12.41 5.39 0.95
N VAL A 368 -12.61 6.71 0.85
CA VAL A 368 -11.52 7.69 0.77
C VAL A 368 -11.65 8.63 1.95
N ASP A 369 -10.62 8.77 2.80
CA ASP A 369 -10.67 9.74 3.91
C ASP A 369 -10.55 11.17 3.36
N TRP A 370 -11.67 11.72 2.90
CA TRP A 370 -11.80 13.09 2.40
C TRP A 370 -11.44 14.11 3.48
N ASN A 371 -11.74 13.78 4.73
CA ASN A 371 -11.68 14.72 5.85
C ASN A 371 -10.29 14.74 6.51
N ARG A 372 -9.50 13.68 6.36
CA ARG A 372 -8.14 13.51 6.91
C ARG A 372 -8.12 13.52 8.45
N ASP A 373 -9.05 12.82 9.08
CA ASP A 373 -9.03 12.55 10.53
C ASP A 373 -8.45 11.17 10.90
N GLY A 374 -8.17 10.32 9.91
CA GLY A 374 -7.52 9.03 10.09
C GLY A 374 -8.47 7.85 10.29
N VAL A 375 -9.77 8.01 9.98
CA VAL A 375 -10.80 6.96 10.12
C VAL A 375 -11.74 6.96 8.91
N PHE A 376 -12.00 5.80 8.32
CA PHE A 376 -13.00 5.69 7.25
C PHE A 376 -14.45 5.67 7.80
N SER A 377 -15.31 6.55 7.32
CA SER A 377 -16.74 6.62 7.71
C SER A 377 -17.72 6.20 6.61
N ASP A 378 -18.98 5.95 6.98
CA ASP A 378 -20.08 5.66 6.04
C ASP A 378 -20.31 6.77 4.99
N ALA A 379 -19.90 8.01 5.27
CA ALA A 379 -20.05 9.14 4.35
C ALA A 379 -18.93 9.21 3.29
N GLU A 380 -17.83 8.51 3.51
CA GLU A 380 -16.65 8.45 2.65
C GLU A 380 -16.66 7.24 1.71
N ARG A 381 -17.71 6.41 1.79
CA ARG A 381 -17.92 5.23 0.96
C ARG A 381 -18.43 5.59 -0.45
N SER A 382 -17.97 4.84 -1.43
CA SER A 382 -18.45 4.85 -2.81
C SER A 382 -19.86 4.26 -2.96
N ASN A 383 -20.38 4.27 -4.19
CA ASN A 383 -21.34 3.25 -4.60
C ASN A 383 -20.76 1.83 -4.42
N VAL A 384 -21.59 0.87 -4.02
CA VAL A 384 -21.29 -0.55 -4.21
C VAL A 384 -21.69 -0.93 -5.64
N VAL A 385 -20.82 -1.66 -6.35
CA VAL A 385 -20.98 -1.98 -7.79
C VAL A 385 -20.58 -3.43 -8.05
N SER A 386 -21.14 -4.07 -9.07
CA SER A 386 -20.79 -5.44 -9.47
C SER A 386 -19.78 -5.45 -10.63
N CYS A 387 -18.84 -6.39 -10.58
CA CYS A 387 -17.72 -6.56 -11.51
C CYS A 387 -18.05 -7.48 -12.72
N GLU A 388 -19.32 -7.52 -13.17
CA GLU A 388 -19.84 -8.48 -14.18
C GLU A 388 -19.01 -8.58 -15.49
N ASN A 389 -18.19 -7.57 -15.80
CA ASN A 389 -17.36 -7.49 -17.01
C ASN A 389 -15.84 -7.43 -16.68
N GLY A 390 -15.41 -7.94 -15.52
CA GLY A 390 -14.01 -7.93 -15.07
C GLY A 390 -13.49 -6.57 -14.61
N THR A 391 -14.37 -5.56 -14.51
CA THR A 391 -14.04 -4.18 -14.15
C THR A 391 -15.20 -3.49 -13.42
N ALA A 392 -14.89 -2.50 -12.59
CA ALA A 392 -15.87 -1.70 -11.85
C ALA A 392 -15.52 -0.20 -11.83
N THR A 393 -16.54 0.66 -11.91
CA THR A 393 -16.38 2.12 -11.79
C THR A 393 -16.91 2.59 -10.44
N LEU A 394 -16.00 3.10 -9.60
CA LEU A 394 -16.29 3.60 -8.26
C LEU A 394 -16.48 5.12 -8.28
N ARG A 395 -17.47 5.59 -7.54
CA ARG A 395 -18.00 6.95 -7.56
C ARG A 395 -18.33 7.41 -6.14
N TRP A 396 -17.94 8.64 -5.83
CA TRP A 396 -18.18 9.29 -4.55
C TRP A 396 -18.87 10.63 -4.75
N GLN A 397 -19.71 11.01 -3.79
CA GLN A 397 -20.17 12.39 -3.66
C GLN A 397 -19.10 13.15 -2.86
N VAL A 398 -18.34 14.03 -3.52
CA VAL A 398 -17.31 14.83 -2.84
C VAL A 398 -18.01 15.78 -1.84
N PRO A 399 -17.49 15.95 -0.61
CA PRO A 399 -18.03 16.93 0.33
C PRO A 399 -17.89 18.37 -0.17
N GLY A 400 -18.80 19.25 0.25
CA GLY A 400 -18.89 20.62 -0.26
C GLY A 400 -17.74 21.55 0.17
N GLU A 401 -17.52 22.61 -0.62
CA GLU A 401 -16.48 23.62 -0.39
C GLU A 401 -16.53 24.20 1.04
N GLY A 402 -15.36 24.33 1.68
CA GLY A 402 -15.24 24.92 3.01
C GLY A 402 -15.85 24.10 4.15
N SER A 403 -16.22 22.84 3.90
CA SER A 403 -16.61 21.90 4.96
C SER A 403 -15.39 21.25 5.60
N GLU A 404 -15.46 20.99 6.91
CA GLU A 404 -14.43 20.20 7.63
C GLU A 404 -14.33 18.75 7.12
N ALA A 405 -15.27 18.32 6.26
CA ALA A 405 -15.33 17.01 5.65
C ALA A 405 -14.44 16.86 4.39
N LEU A 406 -13.82 17.94 3.88
CA LEU A 406 -12.85 17.88 2.79
C LEU A 406 -11.58 18.67 3.15
N LYS A 407 -10.42 18.01 3.14
CA LYS A 407 -9.11 18.63 3.40
C LYS A 407 -8.08 18.15 2.37
N GLU A 408 -7.35 19.07 1.74
CA GLU A 408 -6.24 18.74 0.83
C GLU A 408 -5.05 18.12 1.58
N GLY A 409 -4.27 17.28 0.88
CA GLY A 409 -3.07 16.63 1.40
C GLY A 409 -3.08 15.11 1.26
N ALA A 410 -1.99 14.46 1.68
CA ALA A 410 -1.88 13.00 1.73
C ALA A 410 -2.95 12.40 2.65
N SER A 411 -3.68 11.43 2.12
CA SER A 411 -4.75 10.66 2.75
C SER A 411 -4.67 9.21 2.23
N PHE A 412 -5.67 8.38 2.55
CA PHE A 412 -5.73 6.98 2.16
C PHE A 412 -7.06 6.65 1.47
N VAL A 413 -7.03 5.61 0.64
CA VAL A 413 -8.20 4.96 0.07
C VAL A 413 -8.13 3.46 0.37
N ARG A 414 -9.25 2.88 0.82
CA ARG A 414 -9.43 1.43 0.97
C ARG A 414 -10.41 0.93 -0.07
N PHE A 415 -10.04 -0.04 -0.88
CA PHE A 415 -10.92 -0.83 -1.72
C PHE A 415 -11.26 -2.15 -1.03
N ARG A 416 -12.44 -2.70 -1.31
CA ARG A 416 -12.86 -4.01 -0.80
C ARG A 416 -13.68 -4.75 -1.85
N SER A 417 -13.38 -6.03 -2.05
CA SER A 417 -14.24 -6.94 -2.80
C SER A 417 -14.99 -7.92 -1.89
N ALA A 418 -16.16 -8.40 -2.35
CA ALA A 418 -16.91 -9.49 -1.74
C ALA A 418 -17.93 -10.09 -2.73
N GLY A 419 -18.32 -11.35 -2.56
CA GLY A 419 -19.38 -11.97 -3.36
C GLY A 419 -20.77 -11.48 -2.96
N ASP A 420 -20.98 -11.26 -1.66
CA ASP A 420 -22.20 -10.63 -1.11
C ASP A 420 -22.00 -9.12 -0.88
N PRO A 421 -22.65 -8.23 -1.65
CA PRO A 421 -22.53 -6.78 -1.48
C PRO A 421 -23.09 -6.28 -0.14
N ALA A 422 -23.82 -7.10 0.63
CA ALA A 422 -24.21 -6.76 1.99
C ALA A 422 -23.01 -6.66 2.95
N GLN A 423 -21.89 -7.33 2.66
CA GLN A 423 -20.69 -7.30 3.49
C GLN A 423 -19.85 -6.03 3.29
N LEU A 424 -19.96 -5.41 2.10
CA LEU A 424 -19.32 -4.14 1.72
C LEU A 424 -19.98 -2.88 2.34
N ASN A 425 -20.62 -3.05 3.51
CA ASN A 425 -21.20 -1.94 4.27
C ASN A 425 -20.28 -1.37 5.34
N SER A 426 -19.09 -1.93 5.54
CA SER A 426 -18.12 -1.50 6.55
C SER A 426 -16.71 -1.43 5.95
N PRO A 427 -15.91 -0.39 6.24
CA PRO A 427 -14.50 -0.36 5.84
C PRO A 427 -13.68 -1.40 6.62
N VAL A 428 -14.11 -1.75 7.84
CA VAL A 428 -13.39 -2.62 8.78
C VAL A 428 -14.08 -3.98 8.99
N GLY A 429 -13.30 -4.97 9.44
CA GLY A 429 -13.76 -6.34 9.67
C GLY A 429 -13.55 -7.28 8.47
N MET A 430 -14.01 -8.54 8.60
CA MET A 430 -13.80 -9.58 7.58
C MET A 430 -15.05 -9.88 6.76
N THR A 431 -14.87 -10.03 5.45
CA THR A 431 -15.84 -10.63 4.51
C THR A 431 -15.68 -12.16 4.49
N SER A 432 -16.61 -12.89 3.87
CA SER A 432 -16.55 -14.36 3.72
C SER A 432 -15.85 -14.84 2.46
N ASP A 433 -15.70 -13.93 1.48
CA ASP A 433 -15.01 -14.04 0.21
C ASP A 433 -14.54 -12.63 -0.20
N GLY A 434 -13.62 -12.53 -1.16
CA GLY A 434 -13.05 -11.26 -1.60
C GLY A 434 -11.70 -10.94 -0.99
N GLU A 435 -11.45 -9.65 -0.81
CA GLU A 435 -10.11 -9.05 -0.74
C GLU A 435 -10.16 -7.60 -0.20
N VAL A 436 -9.05 -7.05 0.29
CA VAL A 436 -8.90 -5.66 0.76
C VAL A 436 -7.58 -5.03 0.32
N GLU A 437 -7.68 -4.09 -0.60
CA GLU A 437 -6.59 -3.27 -1.12
C GLU A 437 -6.58 -1.89 -0.43
N ASP A 438 -5.42 -1.37 -0.04
CA ASP A 438 -5.24 -0.05 0.58
C ASP A 438 -4.16 0.74 -0.17
N HIS A 439 -4.35 2.05 -0.37
CA HIS A 439 -3.34 2.90 -1.04
C HIS A 439 -3.26 4.31 -0.46
N ALA A 440 -2.06 4.89 -0.45
CA ALA A 440 -1.86 6.31 -0.15
C ALA A 440 -2.16 7.22 -1.36
N VAL A 441 -2.96 8.26 -1.15
CA VAL A 441 -3.42 9.18 -2.20
C VAL A 441 -3.30 10.65 -1.78
N GLN A 442 -2.94 11.51 -2.73
CA GLN A 442 -2.86 12.96 -2.52
C GLN A 442 -4.18 13.63 -2.94
N LEU A 443 -4.95 14.15 -1.98
CA LEU A 443 -6.18 14.89 -2.24
C LEU A 443 -5.90 16.34 -2.65
N PHE A 444 -6.52 16.81 -3.72
CA PHE A 444 -6.28 18.14 -4.30
C PHE A 444 -7.57 18.78 -4.82
N THR A 445 -7.79 20.07 -4.60
CA THR A 445 -8.95 20.81 -5.13
C THR A 445 -8.54 21.76 -6.25
N PRO A 446 -8.97 21.55 -7.51
CA PRO A 446 -8.61 22.44 -8.62
C PRO A 446 -9.16 23.87 -8.44
N ALA A 447 -8.26 24.82 -8.24
CA ALA A 447 -8.56 26.25 -8.08
C ALA A 447 -7.75 27.08 -9.11
N PRO A 448 -8.10 27.03 -10.41
CA PRO A 448 -7.39 27.76 -11.46
C PRO A 448 -7.71 29.27 -11.39
N GLY A 449 -6.75 30.14 -11.70
CA GLY A 449 -6.94 31.60 -11.54
C GLY A 449 -5.95 32.43 -12.36
N LEU A 450 -6.42 33.52 -12.98
CA LEU A 450 -5.62 34.43 -13.79
C LEU A 450 -5.94 35.88 -13.40
N ALA A 451 -4.92 36.65 -13.04
CA ALA A 451 -5.00 38.09 -12.82
C ALA A 451 -4.33 38.87 -13.97
N LEU A 452 -4.79 40.09 -14.21
CA LEU A 452 -4.26 41.01 -15.21
C LEU A 452 -4.20 42.43 -14.66
N SER A 453 -3.10 43.13 -14.93
CA SER A 453 -2.92 44.55 -14.63
C SER A 453 -2.23 45.28 -15.78
N LYS A 454 -2.44 46.59 -15.85
CA LYS A 454 -1.83 47.47 -16.86
C LYS A 454 -1.55 48.85 -16.26
N THR A 455 -0.38 49.40 -16.57
CA THR A 455 0.05 50.75 -16.22
C THR A 455 0.65 51.46 -17.43
N ALA A 456 0.83 52.77 -17.32
CA ALA A 456 1.47 53.60 -18.32
C ALA A 456 2.35 54.67 -17.66
N GLU A 457 3.39 55.11 -18.36
CA GLU A 457 4.21 56.28 -18.05
C GLU A 457 4.33 57.14 -19.33
N PRO A 458 3.79 58.38 -19.39
CA PRO A 458 3.01 59.07 -18.34
C PRO A 458 1.77 58.31 -17.87
N VAL A 459 1.37 58.56 -16.61
CA VAL A 459 0.25 57.85 -15.96
C VAL A 459 -1.09 58.11 -16.67
N THR A 460 -1.99 57.13 -16.62
CA THR A 460 -3.37 57.27 -17.11
C THR A 460 -4.07 58.51 -16.53
N GLU A 461 -5.01 59.06 -17.29
CA GLU A 461 -5.67 60.37 -17.10
C GLU A 461 -4.75 61.59 -17.30
N SER A 462 -3.48 61.43 -17.69
CA SER A 462 -2.64 62.59 -18.02
C SER A 462 -2.97 63.21 -19.38
N THR A 463 -2.61 64.47 -19.51
CA THR A 463 -2.46 65.12 -20.83
C THR A 463 -1.16 64.67 -21.48
N LEU A 464 -1.16 64.58 -22.82
CA LEU A 464 0.01 64.37 -23.67
C LEU A 464 0.10 65.46 -24.77
N GLN A 465 1.30 65.63 -25.31
CA GLN A 465 1.64 66.48 -26.45
C GLN A 465 2.26 65.66 -27.59
N SER A 466 2.22 66.22 -28.80
CA SER A 466 2.88 65.63 -29.99
C SER A 466 4.37 65.39 -29.73
N GLY A 467 4.85 64.19 -30.05
CA GLY A 467 6.24 63.78 -29.84
C GLY A 467 6.57 63.28 -28.43
N GLU A 468 5.61 63.22 -27.51
CA GLU A 468 5.80 62.50 -26.23
C GLU A 468 5.59 61.00 -26.43
N THR A 469 6.37 60.19 -25.69
CA THR A 469 6.29 58.73 -25.72
C THR A 469 5.54 58.22 -24.48
N VAL A 470 4.63 57.26 -24.67
CA VAL A 470 3.93 56.54 -23.60
C VAL A 470 4.48 55.12 -23.52
N HIS A 471 5.13 54.79 -22.40
CA HIS A 471 5.57 53.44 -22.08
C HIS A 471 4.47 52.70 -21.33
N TYR A 472 4.02 51.57 -21.85
CA TYR A 472 3.03 50.70 -21.21
C TYR A 472 3.72 49.51 -20.55
N THR A 473 3.14 49.06 -19.43
CA THR A 473 3.51 47.79 -18.78
C THR A 473 2.23 47.01 -18.53
N VAL A 474 2.19 45.77 -18.99
CA VAL A 474 1.08 44.82 -18.78
C VAL A 474 1.62 43.61 -18.03
N THR A 475 0.98 43.20 -16.94
CA THR A 475 1.36 41.98 -16.21
C THR A 475 0.17 41.04 -16.11
N ALA A 476 0.32 39.83 -16.64
CA ALA A 476 -0.60 38.72 -16.44
C ALA A 476 0.03 37.68 -15.50
N SER A 477 -0.73 37.19 -14.52
CA SER A 477 -0.23 36.36 -13.42
C SER A 477 -1.16 35.18 -13.16
N ASN A 478 -0.62 33.97 -13.13
CA ASN A 478 -1.36 32.80 -12.67
C ASN A 478 -1.47 32.87 -11.14
N THR A 479 -2.70 33.05 -10.66
CA THR A 479 -3.04 33.16 -9.23
C THR A 479 -3.74 31.93 -8.68
N GLY A 480 -3.90 30.89 -9.50
CA GLY A 480 -4.47 29.61 -9.09
C GLY A 480 -3.41 28.56 -8.72
N ASN A 481 -3.88 27.36 -8.41
CA ASN A 481 -3.04 26.18 -8.12
C ASN A 481 -2.84 25.24 -9.34
N GLN A 482 -3.38 25.62 -10.51
CA GLN A 482 -3.29 24.87 -11.77
C GLN A 482 -2.37 25.56 -12.78
N THR A 483 -1.60 24.79 -13.56
CA THR A 483 -0.87 25.29 -14.75
C THR A 483 -1.85 25.83 -15.80
N LEU A 484 -1.60 27.02 -16.35
CA LEU A 484 -2.40 27.58 -17.44
C LEU A 484 -1.64 27.52 -18.77
N ASN A 485 -2.20 26.83 -19.76
CA ASN A 485 -1.56 26.60 -21.06
C ASN A 485 -2.58 26.40 -22.20
N PRO A 486 -2.69 27.31 -23.18
CA PRO A 486 -2.02 28.61 -23.26
C PRO A 486 -2.64 29.66 -22.33
N VAL A 487 -1.81 30.57 -21.84
CA VAL A 487 -2.22 31.92 -21.47
C VAL A 487 -2.01 32.82 -22.68
N THR A 488 -3.04 33.56 -23.05
CA THR A 488 -3.00 34.58 -24.11
C THR A 488 -3.20 35.95 -23.51
N VAL A 489 -2.42 36.93 -23.94
CA VAL A 489 -2.60 38.35 -23.60
C VAL A 489 -2.77 39.12 -24.90
N THR A 490 -3.90 39.81 -25.05
CA THR A 490 -4.29 40.53 -26.26
C THR A 490 -4.59 41.98 -25.92
N ASP A 491 -3.86 42.91 -26.52
CA ASP A 491 -4.02 44.35 -26.33
C ASP A 491 -4.63 44.99 -27.58
N ASP A 492 -5.74 45.71 -27.39
CA ASP A 492 -6.53 46.35 -28.44
C ASP A 492 -6.05 47.80 -28.60
N LEU A 493 -5.30 48.04 -29.69
CA LEU A 493 -4.61 49.29 -29.99
C LEU A 493 -5.37 50.14 -31.03
N SER A 494 -6.60 49.77 -31.38
CA SER A 494 -7.47 50.53 -32.29
C SER A 494 -7.74 51.96 -31.79
N GLY A 495 -7.74 52.17 -30.47
CA GLY A 495 -7.81 53.49 -29.82
C GLY A 495 -6.47 54.20 -29.62
N VAL A 496 -5.36 53.65 -30.14
CA VAL A 496 -3.99 54.18 -29.99
C VAL A 496 -3.37 54.51 -31.35
N LEU A 497 -3.39 53.56 -32.28
CA LEU A 497 -2.73 53.63 -33.60
C LEU A 497 -3.17 54.83 -34.49
N PRO A 498 -4.41 55.35 -34.42
CA PRO A 498 -4.77 56.58 -35.14
C PRO A 498 -4.01 57.84 -34.66
N TYR A 499 -3.51 57.82 -33.42
CA TYR A 499 -3.00 59.01 -32.73
C TYR A 499 -1.53 58.92 -32.30
N ALA A 500 -0.95 57.71 -32.25
CA ALA A 500 0.45 57.50 -31.90
C ALA A 500 1.07 56.38 -32.75
N ALA A 501 2.31 56.57 -33.17
CA ALA A 501 3.11 55.54 -33.83
C ALA A 501 3.58 54.50 -32.80
N TYR A 502 3.59 53.22 -33.18
CA TYR A 502 4.17 52.14 -32.38
C TYR A 502 5.71 52.17 -32.49
N ASP A 503 6.43 52.08 -31.38
CA ASP A 503 7.90 52.19 -31.36
C ASP A 503 8.62 50.86 -31.70
N GLU A 504 7.89 49.84 -32.15
CA GLU A 504 8.39 48.50 -32.56
C GLU A 504 9.26 47.78 -31.50
N ASN A 505 9.00 48.06 -30.21
CA ASN A 505 9.88 47.70 -29.10
C ASN A 505 9.24 46.79 -28.03
N ALA A 506 8.13 46.09 -28.33
CA ALA A 506 7.51 45.19 -27.38
C ALA A 506 8.45 44.04 -26.98
N VAL A 507 8.64 43.87 -25.67
CA VAL A 507 9.40 42.77 -25.07
C VAL A 507 8.60 42.13 -23.94
N SER A 508 8.91 40.88 -23.65
CA SER A 508 8.29 40.04 -22.63
C SER A 508 9.32 39.62 -21.57
N SER A 509 8.87 39.42 -20.33
CA SER A 509 9.72 38.86 -19.27
C SER A 509 9.98 37.36 -19.43
N ARG A 510 9.23 36.67 -20.30
CA ARG A 510 9.33 35.25 -20.64
C ARG A 510 8.52 34.90 -21.89
N GLY A 511 8.88 33.79 -22.54
CA GLY A 511 8.17 33.27 -23.71
C GLY A 511 8.70 33.85 -25.03
N ALA A 512 7.81 34.02 -26.00
CA ALA A 512 8.10 34.75 -27.23
C ALA A 512 7.75 36.24 -27.06
N GLU A 513 8.38 37.12 -27.85
CA GLU A 513 8.07 38.56 -27.78
C GLU A 513 6.68 38.89 -28.38
N PRO A 514 5.96 39.91 -27.88
CA PRO A 514 4.61 40.21 -28.35
C PRO A 514 4.59 40.65 -29.82
N LEU A 515 3.70 40.05 -30.60
CA LEU A 515 3.56 40.32 -32.04
C LEU A 515 2.36 41.25 -32.30
N LEU A 516 2.59 42.33 -33.04
CA LEU A 516 1.52 43.21 -33.55
C LEU A 516 0.96 42.63 -34.86
N SER A 517 -0.35 42.41 -34.91
CA SER A 517 -1.07 41.96 -36.09
C SER A 517 -2.30 42.83 -36.34
N GLY A 518 -2.20 43.72 -37.32
CA GLY A 518 -3.20 44.78 -37.54
C GLY A 518 -3.21 45.74 -36.35
N GLU A 519 -4.31 45.75 -35.61
CA GLU A 519 -4.54 46.62 -34.44
C GLU A 519 -4.42 45.87 -33.10
N ILE A 520 -4.04 44.59 -33.11
CA ILE A 520 -3.92 43.75 -31.90
C ILE A 520 -2.46 43.39 -31.63
N LEU A 521 -1.96 43.74 -30.45
CA LEU A 521 -0.68 43.24 -29.93
C LEU A 521 -0.95 41.99 -29.10
N SER A 522 -0.35 40.84 -29.46
CA SER A 522 -0.63 39.55 -28.82
C SER A 522 0.62 38.84 -28.32
N TRP A 523 0.52 38.26 -27.12
CA TRP A 523 1.48 37.33 -26.53
C TRP A 523 0.78 36.01 -26.18
N GLU A 524 1.50 34.90 -26.29
CA GLU A 524 1.02 33.56 -25.91
C GLU A 524 2.15 32.76 -25.23
N GLY A 525 1.81 32.01 -24.19
CA GLY A 525 2.74 31.12 -23.48
C GLY A 525 2.12 30.45 -22.26
N GLN A 526 2.90 29.61 -21.58
CA GLN A 526 2.49 28.85 -20.38
C GLN A 526 2.82 29.62 -19.10
N LEU A 527 1.93 29.57 -18.10
CA LEU A 527 2.20 30.06 -16.73
C LEU A 527 1.92 28.96 -15.69
N GLU A 528 2.95 28.54 -14.94
CA GLU A 528 2.79 27.70 -13.75
C GLU A 528 2.15 28.48 -12.58
N PRO A 529 1.61 27.79 -11.55
CA PRO A 529 1.08 28.43 -10.34
C PRO A 529 2.02 29.49 -9.74
N GLY A 530 1.52 30.72 -9.56
CA GLY A 530 2.28 31.85 -9.04
C GLY A 530 3.24 32.53 -10.04
N GLU A 531 3.41 32.01 -11.26
CA GLU A 531 4.21 32.67 -12.28
C GLU A 531 3.49 33.85 -12.93
N SER A 532 4.26 34.80 -13.46
CA SER A 532 3.75 35.96 -14.18
C SER A 532 4.54 36.21 -15.45
N VAL A 533 3.89 36.79 -16.45
CA VAL A 533 4.53 37.47 -17.58
C VAL A 533 4.28 38.96 -17.49
N THR A 534 5.33 39.76 -17.68
CA THR A 534 5.25 41.21 -17.86
C THR A 534 5.66 41.56 -19.28
N LEU A 535 4.81 42.31 -19.97
CA LEU A 535 5.05 42.85 -21.31
C LEU A 535 5.29 44.35 -21.19
N THR A 536 6.32 44.87 -21.85
CA THR A 536 6.59 46.32 -21.93
C THR A 536 6.75 46.74 -23.38
N TYR A 537 6.11 47.85 -23.76
CA TYR A 537 6.10 48.39 -25.12
C TYR A 537 5.80 49.89 -25.07
N SER A 538 6.08 50.66 -26.13
CA SER A 538 5.74 52.08 -26.18
C SER A 538 5.23 52.61 -27.51
N PHE A 539 4.62 53.79 -27.42
CA PHE A 539 4.04 54.53 -28.53
C PHE A 539 4.42 56.00 -28.45
N THR A 540 4.81 56.61 -29.58
CA THR A 540 5.13 58.04 -29.67
C THR A 540 3.99 58.81 -30.35
N VAL A 541 3.46 59.84 -29.67
CA VAL A 541 2.26 60.60 -30.09
C VAL A 541 2.52 61.41 -31.36
N ASN A 542 1.59 61.33 -32.32
CA ASN A 542 1.64 62.05 -33.59
C ASN A 542 1.29 63.55 -33.45
N GLU A 543 1.56 64.35 -34.48
CA GLU A 543 0.98 65.70 -34.58
C GLU A 543 -0.55 65.61 -34.76
N VAL A 544 -1.31 66.34 -33.94
CA VAL A 544 -2.78 66.35 -33.96
C VAL A 544 -3.35 67.76 -34.10
N GLU A 545 -4.39 67.90 -34.92
CA GLU A 545 -5.08 69.17 -35.19
C GLU A 545 -6.23 69.46 -34.20
N ALA A 546 -6.62 68.47 -33.39
CA ALA A 546 -7.71 68.55 -32.41
C ALA A 546 -7.30 67.93 -31.06
N ALA A 547 -8.09 68.20 -30.01
CA ALA A 547 -7.95 67.52 -28.73
C ALA A 547 -8.76 66.21 -28.76
N GLU A 548 -8.10 65.11 -28.45
CA GLU A 548 -8.58 63.73 -28.66
C GLU A 548 -8.30 62.87 -27.41
N THR A 549 -8.85 61.65 -27.38
CA THR A 549 -8.62 60.70 -26.28
C THR A 549 -8.05 59.39 -26.81
N ILE A 550 -6.85 59.03 -26.33
CA ILE A 550 -6.26 57.70 -26.55
C ILE A 550 -6.87 56.74 -25.52
N LEU A 551 -7.33 55.58 -25.99
CA LEU A 551 -7.79 54.48 -25.15
C LEU A 551 -7.00 53.22 -25.56
N ASN A 552 -6.35 52.59 -24.59
CA ASN A 552 -5.54 51.39 -24.80
C ASN A 552 -6.05 50.26 -23.88
N LEU A 553 -6.48 49.12 -24.44
CA LEU A 553 -7.42 48.21 -23.78
C LEU A 553 -6.98 46.72 -23.85
N VAL A 554 -6.47 46.19 -22.73
CA VAL A 554 -5.93 44.82 -22.67
C VAL A 554 -6.92 43.80 -22.10
N GLN A 555 -6.81 42.55 -22.54
CA GLN A 555 -7.45 41.39 -21.94
C GLN A 555 -6.49 40.18 -21.95
N ALA A 556 -6.65 39.28 -20.98
CA ALA A 556 -5.93 38.02 -20.92
C ALA A 556 -6.88 36.83 -20.69
N LYS A 557 -6.51 35.66 -21.21
CA LYS A 557 -7.24 34.40 -21.02
C LYS A 557 -6.26 33.30 -20.67
N GLY A 558 -6.69 32.28 -19.94
CA GLY A 558 -5.85 31.14 -19.56
C GLY A 558 -6.65 29.85 -19.52
N LEU A 559 -6.15 28.81 -20.18
CA LEU A 559 -6.77 27.49 -20.21
C LEU A 559 -6.14 26.58 -19.13
N PRO A 560 -6.89 26.17 -18.10
CA PRO A 560 -6.45 25.12 -17.16
C PRO A 560 -6.50 23.71 -17.80
N PRO A 561 -5.93 22.67 -17.16
CA PRO A 561 -5.94 21.30 -17.70
C PRO A 561 -7.35 20.69 -17.77
N ALA A 562 -8.20 21.07 -16.82
CA ALA A 562 -9.63 20.76 -16.76
C ALA A 562 -10.41 22.01 -16.30
N GLY A 563 -11.71 22.07 -16.62
CA GLY A 563 -12.57 23.21 -16.34
C GLY A 563 -12.65 24.26 -17.46
N ASP A 564 -13.33 25.37 -17.19
CA ASP A 564 -13.61 26.43 -18.16
C ASP A 564 -12.41 27.34 -18.47
N LEU A 565 -12.41 27.92 -19.67
CA LEU A 565 -11.42 28.93 -20.08
C LEU A 565 -11.57 30.20 -19.24
N ILE A 566 -10.56 30.52 -18.42
CA ILE A 566 -10.55 31.76 -17.64
C ILE A 566 -10.40 32.96 -18.56
N VAL A 567 -11.25 33.96 -18.37
CA VAL A 567 -11.22 35.23 -19.11
C VAL A 567 -11.20 36.38 -18.10
N THR A 568 -10.12 37.17 -18.11
CA THR A 568 -9.99 38.33 -17.22
C THR A 568 -10.91 39.50 -17.64
N PRO A 569 -11.33 40.36 -16.69
CA PRO A 569 -11.89 41.66 -17.03
C PRO A 569 -10.92 42.47 -17.90
N LYS A 570 -11.44 43.23 -18.87
CA LYS A 570 -10.57 44.14 -19.65
C LYS A 570 -10.02 45.26 -18.77
N VAL A 571 -8.74 45.58 -18.93
CA VAL A 571 -8.05 46.66 -18.20
C VAL A 571 -7.65 47.75 -19.18
N SER A 572 -7.95 49.01 -18.87
CA SER A 572 -7.74 50.16 -19.76
C SER A 572 -6.82 51.21 -19.18
N THR A 573 -6.07 51.88 -20.05
CA THR A 573 -5.41 53.17 -19.79
C THR A 573 -5.93 54.22 -20.77
N VAL A 574 -6.05 55.46 -20.31
CA VAL A 574 -6.64 56.61 -21.01
C VAL A 574 -5.67 57.78 -20.97
N HIS A 575 -5.52 58.50 -22.08
CA HIS A 575 -4.71 59.73 -22.15
C HIS A 575 -5.37 60.80 -23.01
N TYR A 576 -5.18 62.07 -22.66
CA TYR A 576 -5.82 63.21 -23.31
C TYR A 576 -4.83 63.99 -24.18
N LEU A 577 -5.08 64.10 -25.48
CA LEU A 577 -4.23 64.88 -26.37
C LEU A 577 -4.59 66.36 -26.36
N THR A 578 -3.59 67.24 -26.41
CA THR A 578 -3.80 68.69 -26.51
C THR A 578 -3.04 69.31 -27.68
N VAL A 579 -3.73 70.20 -28.40
CA VAL A 579 -3.13 71.01 -29.46
C VAL A 579 -2.22 72.09 -28.88
N PRO A 580 -1.02 72.33 -29.46
CA PRO A 580 -0.13 73.39 -29.01
C PRO A 580 -0.76 74.77 -29.28
N ARG A 581 -0.97 75.56 -28.22
CA ARG A 581 -1.49 76.93 -28.35
C ARG A 581 -0.47 77.82 -29.07
N ILE A 582 -0.79 78.24 -30.29
CA ILE A 582 -0.06 79.29 -31.01
C ILE A 582 -0.24 80.62 -30.25
N ILE A 583 0.77 80.99 -29.44
CA ILE A 583 0.85 82.33 -28.86
C ILE A 583 1.38 83.27 -29.96
N LEU A 584 0.46 83.92 -30.66
CA LEU A 584 0.78 85.07 -31.50
C LEU A 584 1.37 86.16 -30.61
N ARG A 585 2.67 86.45 -30.77
CA ARG A 585 3.27 87.65 -30.17
C ARG A 585 2.74 88.87 -30.93
N GLU A 586 2.13 89.81 -30.22
CA GLU A 586 1.84 91.13 -30.78
C GLU A 586 3.16 91.82 -31.18
N PRO A 587 3.19 92.57 -32.30
CA PRO A 587 4.38 93.32 -32.69
C PRO A 587 4.64 94.44 -31.68
N GLY A 588 5.87 94.51 -31.17
CA GLY A 588 6.29 95.61 -30.30
C GLY A 588 6.30 96.95 -31.05
N PRO A 589 6.13 98.09 -30.33
CA PRO A 589 6.12 99.42 -30.94
C PRO A 589 7.48 99.81 -31.54
N ASP A 590 7.44 100.70 -32.54
CA ASP A 590 8.62 101.23 -33.25
C ASP A 590 9.61 101.98 -32.32
N PRO A 591 10.90 102.06 -32.70
CA PRO A 591 11.94 102.63 -31.85
C PRO A 591 11.93 104.17 -31.78
N GLU A 592 12.12 104.70 -30.57
CA GLU A 592 12.31 106.12 -30.28
C GLU A 592 13.77 106.57 -30.58
N PRO A 593 14.03 107.79 -31.10
CA PRO A 593 15.34 108.15 -31.67
C PRO A 593 16.44 108.50 -30.66
N GLU A 594 17.70 108.31 -31.08
CA GLU A 594 18.90 108.51 -30.25
C GLU A 594 19.18 109.98 -29.83
N PRO A 595 19.61 110.21 -28.57
CA PRO A 595 20.26 111.43 -28.13
C PRO A 595 21.78 111.26 -27.90
N GLY A 596 22.57 112.28 -28.27
CA GLY A 596 23.94 112.50 -27.78
C GLY A 596 24.14 113.98 -27.38
N PRO A 597 25.36 114.45 -27.04
CA PRO A 597 26.61 113.73 -26.72
C PRO A 597 27.10 113.95 -25.26
N ASN A 598 28.16 113.24 -24.85
CA ASN A 598 28.66 113.11 -23.46
C ASN A 598 29.81 114.10 -23.09
N PRO A 599 29.90 114.61 -21.83
CA PRO A 599 31.22 114.73 -21.18
C PRO A 599 31.34 114.58 -19.62
N LYS A 600 32.35 113.80 -19.18
CA LYS A 600 33.32 114.03 -18.04
C LYS A 600 33.01 113.72 -16.53
N ALA A 601 33.47 112.54 -16.08
CA ALA A 601 34.62 112.28 -15.15
C ALA A 601 34.66 112.62 -13.61
N GLY A 602 34.65 111.55 -12.76
CA GLY A 602 35.52 111.28 -11.57
C GLY A 602 35.22 111.94 -10.19
N PRO A 603 35.90 111.56 -9.06
CA PRO A 603 36.74 110.37 -8.73
C PRO A 603 36.29 109.62 -7.41
N GLY A 604 37.13 108.73 -6.82
CA GLY A 604 36.87 107.94 -5.57
C GLY A 604 37.14 108.68 -4.22
N PRO A 605 37.22 108.01 -3.01
CA PRO A 605 37.91 106.73 -2.73
C PRO A 605 37.27 105.81 -1.63
N LEU A 606 38.10 105.02 -0.88
CA LEU A 606 37.79 103.86 0.00
C LEU A 606 37.65 104.14 1.52
N ALA A 607 37.00 103.22 2.25
CA ALA A 607 37.22 102.96 3.70
C ALA A 607 36.82 101.51 4.16
N LYS A 608 37.26 101.09 5.36
CA LYS A 608 37.07 99.76 6.04
C LYS A 608 36.87 100.02 7.57
N PRO A 609 36.48 99.07 8.49
CA PRO A 609 37.16 97.77 8.74
C PRO A 609 36.25 96.61 9.30
N ARG A 610 36.86 95.61 10.00
CA ARG A 610 36.30 94.33 10.52
C ARG A 610 36.82 94.04 11.96
N PRO A 611 36.19 93.16 12.77
CA PRO A 611 36.78 92.50 13.93
C PRO A 611 37.10 90.98 13.70
N THR A 612 37.09 90.15 14.75
CA THR A 612 37.71 88.79 14.83
C THR A 612 37.09 87.91 15.95
N ASP A 613 37.28 86.58 16.06
CA ASP A 613 37.44 85.43 15.13
C ASP A 613 37.62 84.10 15.96
N ARG A 614 37.75 82.92 15.31
CA ARG A 614 38.34 81.64 15.82
C ARG A 614 37.65 80.83 16.97
N PRO A 615 38.07 79.56 17.28
CA PRO A 615 39.16 78.74 16.70
C PRO A 615 38.81 77.30 16.20
N THR A 616 39.80 76.64 15.57
CA THR A 616 39.88 75.19 15.24
C THR A 616 41.15 74.59 15.90
N PRO A 617 41.27 73.27 16.09
CA PRO A 617 41.84 72.35 15.08
C PRO A 617 41.01 71.03 14.97
N THR A 618 41.32 69.94 14.24
CA THR A 618 42.51 69.37 13.54
C THR A 618 41.94 68.45 12.39
N SER A 619 42.61 67.68 11.51
CA SER A 619 44.02 67.25 11.31
C SER A 619 44.31 66.81 9.85
N THR A 620 45.46 66.14 9.67
CA THR A 620 45.99 65.36 8.53
C THR A 620 45.04 64.29 7.92
N GLY A 621 45.10 63.97 6.61
CA GLY A 621 45.81 64.65 5.51
C GLY A 621 46.18 63.78 4.29
N GLN A 622 46.17 64.39 3.10
CA GLN A 622 46.82 64.01 1.82
C GLN A 622 46.39 62.68 1.13
N ASN A 623 45.78 62.72 -0.07
CA ASN A 623 46.35 62.93 -1.43
C ASN A 623 47.13 61.71 -1.97
N GLY A 624 46.88 61.18 -3.18
CA GLY A 624 45.83 61.49 -4.15
C GLY A 624 46.07 60.92 -5.57
N ALA A 625 44.98 60.71 -6.32
CA ALA A 625 44.83 60.58 -7.79
C ALA A 625 45.90 59.91 -8.68
N LYS A 626 45.49 58.90 -9.47
CA LYS A 626 45.67 58.88 -10.96
C LYS A 626 44.81 57.83 -11.68
N LEU A 627 44.71 57.95 -13.00
CA LEU A 627 43.81 57.18 -13.88
C LEU A 627 44.48 55.97 -14.58
N ALA A 628 43.72 54.88 -14.65
CA ALA A 628 43.43 54.02 -15.82
C ALA A 628 44.51 53.23 -16.63
N THR A 629 44.01 52.08 -17.12
CA THR A 629 44.15 51.47 -18.49
C THR A 629 44.98 50.18 -18.69
N THR A 630 44.37 49.23 -19.43
CA THR A 630 44.92 48.05 -20.15
C THR A 630 45.31 46.77 -19.38
N GLY A 631 45.10 45.60 -20.03
CA GLY A 631 45.55 44.26 -19.58
C GLY A 631 44.54 43.14 -19.90
N ALA A 632 44.76 42.31 -20.93
CA ALA A 632 43.72 41.45 -21.52
C ALA A 632 43.91 39.92 -21.35
N SER A 633 42.77 39.20 -21.25
CA SER A 633 42.45 37.88 -21.84
C SER A 633 43.03 36.53 -21.34
N ALA A 634 42.18 35.50 -21.53
CA ALA A 634 42.47 34.09 -21.91
C ALA A 634 42.66 32.96 -20.84
N SER A 635 41.54 32.33 -20.44
CA SER A 635 41.17 30.89 -20.62
C SER A 635 42.14 29.70 -20.37
N VAL A 636 41.57 28.58 -19.85
CA VAL A 636 41.75 27.13 -20.22
C VAL A 636 41.79 26.16 -19.01
N LEU A 637 41.18 24.98 -19.18
CA LEU A 637 41.10 23.79 -18.29
C LEU A 637 42.44 23.01 -18.16
N PRO A 638 42.60 22.12 -17.16
CA PRO A 638 42.59 20.68 -17.49
C PRO A 638 42.00 19.78 -16.37
N ALA A 639 42.03 18.45 -16.59
CA ALA A 639 41.43 17.43 -15.72
C ALA A 639 42.39 16.29 -15.34
N ALA A 640 41.93 15.44 -14.40
CA ALA A 640 42.34 14.05 -14.11
C ALA A 640 43.76 13.74 -13.56
N LEU A 641 43.81 13.04 -12.42
CA LEU A 641 44.34 11.66 -12.32
C LEU A 641 43.82 10.96 -11.05
N ALA A 642 44.00 9.64 -10.92
CA ALA A 642 43.55 8.80 -9.79
C ALA A 642 44.66 7.81 -9.34
N ILE A 643 44.45 7.05 -8.24
CA ILE A 643 44.74 5.59 -8.05
C ILE A 643 44.89 5.12 -6.58
N ALA A 644 44.10 4.09 -6.22
CA ALA A 644 44.31 2.93 -5.31
C ALA A 644 44.49 3.00 -3.75
N LEU A 645 43.59 2.24 -3.09
CA LEU A 645 43.80 1.11 -2.14
C LEU A 645 44.63 1.26 -0.83
N SER A 646 44.04 0.81 0.28
CA SER A 646 44.30 -0.57 0.80
C SER A 646 43.48 -0.90 2.08
N SER A 647 43.31 -2.20 2.35
CA SER A 647 42.46 -2.76 3.42
C SER A 647 43.23 -3.04 4.71
N GLY A 648 42.53 -3.14 5.86
CA GLY A 648 43.14 -3.55 7.13
C GLY A 648 42.19 -4.31 8.05
N ALA A 649 42.50 -5.58 8.33
CA ALA A 649 41.83 -6.41 9.34
C ALA A 649 42.89 -7.02 10.26
N LEU A 650 42.63 -7.11 11.58
CA LEU A 650 43.52 -7.83 12.49
C LEU A 650 42.75 -8.44 13.68
N LEU A 651 43.03 -9.71 13.95
CA LEU A 651 42.58 -10.46 15.14
C LEU A 651 43.55 -10.23 16.31
N ILE A 652 43.04 -10.18 17.55
CA ILE A 652 43.85 -10.41 18.76
C ILE A 652 43.14 -11.40 19.68
N LEU A 653 43.83 -12.51 19.97
CA LEU A 653 43.48 -13.51 20.98
C LEU A 653 44.31 -13.26 22.24
N GLY A 654 43.66 -13.07 23.40
CA GLY A 654 44.31 -12.85 24.70
C GLY A 654 43.66 -13.68 25.80
N ALA A 655 44.45 -14.49 26.53
CA ALA A 655 43.92 -15.61 27.30
C ALA A 655 43.83 -15.41 28.82
N ARG A 656 42.75 -15.95 29.40
CA ARG A 656 42.62 -16.56 30.74
C ARG A 656 43.34 -15.91 31.94
N ARG A 657 42.56 -15.55 32.97
CA ARG A 657 42.90 -15.90 34.36
C ARG A 657 41.66 -16.30 35.17
N ARG A 658 41.84 -17.28 36.08
CA ARG A 658 40.80 -17.80 36.99
C ARG A 658 40.77 -16.98 38.28
N PHE A 659 39.61 -16.91 38.92
CA PHE A 659 39.52 -16.97 40.39
C PHE A 659 38.26 -17.74 40.81
N SER A 660 38.30 -18.43 41.96
CA SER A 660 37.16 -19.17 42.49
C SER A 660 37.12 -19.15 44.02
N LYS A 661 35.91 -19.06 44.57
CA LYS A 661 35.46 -19.38 45.95
C LYS A 661 33.96 -19.72 45.81
N THR A 662 33.40 -20.88 46.18
CA THR A 662 33.32 -21.57 47.50
C THR A 662 32.74 -20.68 48.61
N ARG A 663 31.77 -21.08 49.44
CA ARG A 663 31.27 -22.42 49.90
C ARG A 663 29.77 -22.27 50.33
N ARG A 664 28.88 -23.27 50.15
CA ARG A 664 28.38 -24.29 51.13
C ARG A 664 27.52 -23.75 52.30
N PRO A 665 26.72 -24.56 53.05
CA PRO A 665 26.66 -26.04 53.14
C PRO A 665 26.41 -26.77 51.82
#